data_AF-A0A7D8YMT8-F1
#
_entry.id   AF-A0A7D8YMT8-F1
#
_cell.length_a   1.000
_cell.length_b   1.000
_cell.length_c   1.000
_cell.angle_alpha   90.00
_cell.angle_beta   90.00
_cell.angle_gamma   90.00
#
_symmetry.space_group_name_H-M   'P 1'
#
loop_
_entity.id
_entity.type
_entity.pdbx_description
1 polymer ?
#
loop_
_entity_poly.entity_id
_entity_poly.type
_entity_poly.pdbx_seq_one_letter_code
_entity_poly.pdbx_strand_id
1 'polypeptide(L)'
;MAKPENTIVEAEIPGLRAHGIFKQGKPEVRNHKPLLVLIHGGGTNATYFDNDIYSIPGIFNKAGFDVLNINRAGYGGNPLPESKHPLLSSIPLYSSLIRKAYADHTNGQNGIILIGHSLGAAISLSLAAFEGQNLPILGISALGIIPTRDHPAVVVKALEASPGNPRLAFEPSPDSVETFMGPLSVLDMEVLTHPAMLTIFEPCVTSEMLEWFDPTWYERFVNEIAPQIRVPLQFLAAEYELGWRGIEEGRPTFDWVAGLFTNTPKLDARILPGGGHNFELGKNAAALQEARESFINTLIPRAPFSQNPNLPTFNDIPLLDFASTRNPATKPSFLAALRTAIVDVGFLYIKNTTISPSIQETLITKGIEALELPLQEKLKVEMANSMHFLGYARLGAEVTGMKADYREQYDFATEVPAPGPEEPAHRNLRGPNQWPDESIIKGFRTAVESYLEEIATFAISFSRLIAEALDMPANSFDRFFETPQHNKLKLVKYPAPPLNTPIPESGIQGVGAHKDGSFLTFLLQATPHAGLEIQNKLGDWIQAAPVPGTLVVNIGRSLQALTGGVCTATTHRVNLSPENFLAANGTSLGPRYSFPVFQGIRTDLDGADASLKIPQHIRDLVRDEKVRSEAEATFDKMFGDSERVREAVFISRITSHQDVGARWYPEMLAKALEAQREFKEKPAGEHK
;
A
#
# COMPACT_ATOMS: atom_id res chain seq x y z
N MET A 1 -30.36 -12.43 -11.05
CA MET A 1 -29.23 -12.15 -11.97
C MET A 1 -28.64 -13.49 -12.37
N ALA A 2 -28.41 -13.71 -13.67
CA ALA A 2 -27.98 -15.01 -14.22
C ALA A 2 -26.61 -15.44 -13.66
N LYS A 3 -26.41 -16.75 -13.44
CA LYS A 3 -25.08 -17.29 -13.12
C LYS A 3 -24.13 -16.94 -14.28
N PRO A 4 -22.87 -16.55 -14.04
CA PRO A 4 -21.92 -16.33 -15.13
C PRO A 4 -21.76 -17.65 -15.90
N GLU A 5 -21.90 -17.61 -17.23
CA GLU A 5 -21.73 -18.78 -18.09
C GLU A 5 -20.24 -19.18 -18.12
N ASN A 6 -19.94 -20.37 -17.61
CA ASN A 6 -18.62 -20.99 -17.82
C ASN A 6 -18.46 -21.26 -19.33
N THR A 7 -17.42 -20.70 -19.93
CA THR A 7 -17.13 -20.93 -21.35
C THR A 7 -15.97 -21.92 -21.48
N ILE A 8 -16.15 -22.96 -22.30
CA ILE A 8 -15.08 -23.91 -22.60
C ILE A 8 -14.27 -23.38 -23.78
N VAL A 9 -12.96 -23.22 -23.58
CA VAL A 9 -12.01 -22.89 -24.64
C VAL A 9 -11.22 -24.16 -24.95
N GLU A 10 -11.12 -24.52 -26.23
CA GLU A 10 -10.37 -25.70 -26.67
C GLU A 10 -9.31 -25.33 -27.70
N ALA A 11 -8.21 -26.07 -27.68
CA ALA A 11 -7.15 -26.04 -28.68
C ALA A 11 -6.66 -27.46 -28.98
N GLU A 12 -6.22 -27.66 -30.22
CA GLU A 12 -5.69 -28.92 -30.71
C GLU A 12 -4.53 -28.66 -31.67
N ILE A 13 -3.45 -29.41 -31.52
CA ILE A 13 -2.35 -29.53 -32.48
C ILE A 13 -2.08 -31.03 -32.70
N PRO A 14 -1.36 -31.47 -33.74
CA PRO A 14 -1.16 -32.89 -34.01
C PRO A 14 -0.68 -33.67 -32.78
N GLY A 15 -1.47 -34.65 -32.33
CA GLY A 15 -1.16 -35.53 -31.19
C GLY A 15 -1.37 -34.93 -29.79
N LEU A 16 -1.91 -33.70 -29.68
CA LEU A 16 -2.13 -33.02 -28.40
C LEU A 16 -3.43 -32.20 -28.38
N ARG A 17 -4.23 -32.35 -27.32
CA ARG A 17 -5.45 -31.57 -27.08
C ARG A 17 -5.50 -31.10 -25.64
N ALA A 18 -5.98 -29.87 -25.46
CA ALA A 18 -6.24 -29.30 -24.15
C ALA A 18 -7.51 -28.44 -24.20
N HIS A 19 -8.13 -28.26 -23.04
CA HIS A 19 -9.24 -27.34 -22.86
C HIS A 19 -9.08 -26.56 -21.57
N GLY A 20 -9.68 -25.38 -21.51
CA GLY A 20 -9.74 -24.56 -20.31
C GLY A 20 -11.15 -24.07 -20.04
N ILE A 21 -11.46 -23.88 -18.76
CA ILE A 21 -12.70 -23.26 -18.31
C ILE A 21 -12.41 -21.78 -18.14
N PHE A 22 -13.00 -20.96 -18.99
CA PHE A 22 -12.97 -19.52 -18.88
C PHE A 22 -14.11 -19.05 -17.98
N LYS A 23 -13.76 -18.31 -16.93
CA LYS A 23 -14.70 -17.62 -16.05
C LYS A 23 -14.46 -16.13 -16.11
N GLN A 24 -15.52 -15.41 -16.46
CA GLN A 24 -15.50 -13.97 -16.60
C GLN A 24 -15.50 -13.29 -15.21
N GLY A 25 -14.67 -12.26 -15.06
CA GLY A 25 -14.66 -11.40 -13.88
C GLY A 25 -15.95 -10.57 -13.75
N LYS A 26 -16.24 -10.10 -12.53
CA LYS A 26 -17.40 -9.25 -12.27
C LYS A 26 -17.41 -8.00 -13.16
N PRO A 27 -18.48 -7.75 -13.96
CA PRO A 27 -18.53 -6.66 -14.92
C PRO A 27 -18.23 -5.28 -14.32
N GLU A 28 -18.61 -5.04 -13.06
CA GLU A 28 -18.46 -3.72 -12.42
C GLU A 28 -17.01 -3.32 -12.13
N VAL A 29 -16.10 -4.30 -12.00
CA VAL A 29 -14.71 -4.11 -11.58
C VAL A 29 -13.70 -4.74 -12.55
N ARG A 30 -14.17 -5.23 -13.70
CA ARG A 30 -13.39 -5.96 -14.71
C ARG A 30 -12.45 -5.08 -15.54
N ASN A 31 -12.76 -3.79 -15.67
CA ASN A 31 -12.02 -2.90 -16.55
C ASN A 31 -10.53 -2.85 -16.18
N HIS A 32 -9.67 -3.03 -17.18
CA HIS A 32 -8.21 -2.96 -17.08
C HIS A 32 -7.51 -4.09 -16.29
N LYS A 33 -8.19 -5.20 -15.98
CA LYS A 33 -7.56 -6.36 -15.36
C LYS A 33 -6.93 -7.31 -16.40
N PRO A 34 -5.73 -7.86 -16.15
CA PRO A 34 -5.14 -8.89 -16.99
C PRO A 34 -5.95 -10.19 -16.93
N LEU A 35 -5.76 -11.04 -17.95
CA LEU A 35 -6.20 -12.43 -17.91
C LEU A 35 -5.30 -13.22 -16.96
N LEU A 36 -5.88 -13.88 -15.96
CA LEU A 36 -5.15 -14.86 -15.15
C LEU A 36 -5.28 -16.24 -15.81
N VAL A 37 -4.15 -16.92 -16.00
CA VAL A 37 -4.11 -18.29 -16.53
C VAL A 37 -3.58 -19.21 -15.46
N LEU A 38 -4.39 -20.21 -15.08
CA LEU A 38 -4.04 -21.19 -14.06
C LEU A 38 -3.64 -22.51 -14.72
N ILE A 39 -2.46 -23.03 -14.34
CA ILE A 39 -1.89 -24.26 -14.91
C ILE A 39 -1.48 -25.20 -13.77
N HIS A 40 -2.20 -26.32 -13.63
CA HIS A 40 -2.01 -27.26 -12.52
C HIS A 40 -0.79 -28.17 -12.72
N GLY A 41 -0.36 -28.80 -11.62
CA GLY A 41 0.78 -29.74 -11.57
C GLY A 41 0.55 -31.09 -12.23
N GLY A 42 1.56 -31.96 -12.14
CA GLY A 42 1.44 -33.37 -12.45
C GLY A 42 0.60 -34.08 -11.39
N GLY A 43 -0.25 -35.02 -11.81
CA GLY A 43 -1.09 -35.79 -10.90
C GLY A 43 -2.30 -35.04 -10.35
N THR A 44 -2.57 -33.85 -10.88
CA THR A 44 -3.77 -33.07 -10.59
C THR A 44 -4.45 -32.63 -11.88
N ASN A 45 -5.64 -32.05 -11.80
CA ASN A 45 -6.35 -31.43 -12.92
C ASN A 45 -6.78 -29.98 -12.57
N ALA A 46 -7.54 -29.31 -13.42
CA ALA A 46 -8.00 -27.93 -13.21
C ALA A 46 -8.79 -27.73 -11.90
N THR A 47 -9.42 -28.78 -11.35
CA THR A 47 -10.12 -28.69 -10.05
C THR A 47 -9.17 -28.45 -8.88
N TYR A 48 -7.85 -28.66 -9.07
CA TYR A 48 -6.84 -28.21 -8.12
C TYR A 48 -7.05 -26.74 -7.76
N PHE A 49 -7.22 -25.87 -8.75
CA PHE A 49 -7.45 -24.44 -8.48
C PHE A 49 -8.92 -24.08 -8.23
N ASP A 50 -9.87 -24.99 -8.49
CA ASP A 50 -11.29 -24.67 -8.54
C ASP A 50 -12.16 -25.87 -8.15
N ASN A 51 -12.45 -25.96 -6.86
CA ASN A 51 -13.25 -27.03 -6.26
C ASN A 51 -14.16 -26.47 -5.15
N ASP A 52 -14.90 -27.36 -4.47
CA ASP A 52 -15.85 -26.96 -3.43
C ASP A 52 -15.20 -26.47 -2.12
N ILE A 53 -13.91 -26.76 -1.91
CA ILE A 53 -13.15 -26.33 -0.72
C ILE A 53 -12.66 -24.89 -0.92
N TYR A 54 -12.07 -24.63 -2.09
CA TYR A 54 -11.61 -23.30 -2.48
C TYR A 54 -11.64 -23.12 -3.99
N SER A 55 -11.78 -21.87 -4.43
CA SER A 55 -11.83 -21.51 -5.84
C SER A 55 -10.97 -20.27 -6.09
N ILE A 56 -9.78 -20.49 -6.61
CA ILE A 56 -8.88 -19.42 -7.08
C ILE A 56 -9.57 -18.61 -8.19
N PRO A 57 -10.22 -19.21 -9.21
CA PRO A 57 -11.04 -18.44 -10.13
C PRO A 57 -12.13 -17.64 -9.43
N GLY A 58 -12.83 -18.22 -8.46
CA GLY A 58 -13.89 -17.54 -7.71
C GLY A 58 -13.39 -16.34 -6.90
N ILE A 59 -12.21 -16.42 -6.29
CA ILE A 59 -11.57 -15.32 -5.57
C ILE A 59 -11.22 -14.19 -6.55
N PHE A 60 -10.51 -14.50 -7.64
CA PHE A 60 -10.07 -13.48 -8.59
C PHE A 60 -11.20 -12.93 -9.47
N ASN A 61 -12.21 -13.72 -9.83
CA ASN A 61 -13.39 -13.23 -10.53
C ASN A 61 -14.18 -12.22 -9.69
N LYS A 62 -14.27 -12.42 -8.37
CA LYS A 62 -14.86 -11.41 -7.45
C LYS A 62 -14.07 -10.11 -7.46
N ALA A 63 -12.76 -10.17 -7.67
CA ALA A 63 -11.87 -9.02 -7.82
C ALA A 63 -11.81 -8.45 -9.26
N GLY A 64 -12.64 -8.96 -10.18
CA GLY A 64 -12.78 -8.46 -11.55
C GLY A 64 -11.85 -9.10 -12.58
N PHE A 65 -10.99 -10.04 -12.21
CA PHE A 65 -10.12 -10.70 -13.18
C PHE A 65 -10.90 -11.72 -14.00
N ASP A 66 -10.62 -11.77 -15.29
CA ASP A 66 -10.95 -12.92 -16.11
C ASP A 66 -9.95 -14.03 -15.81
N VAL A 67 -10.44 -15.27 -15.74
CA VAL A 67 -9.63 -16.42 -15.36
C VAL A 67 -9.82 -17.55 -16.37
N LEU A 68 -8.73 -18.04 -16.95
CA LEU A 68 -8.67 -19.26 -17.73
C LEU A 68 -8.03 -20.36 -16.88
N ASN A 69 -8.82 -21.33 -16.44
CA ASN A 69 -8.33 -22.49 -15.68
C ASN A 69 -8.14 -23.68 -16.63
N ILE A 70 -6.90 -24.07 -16.92
CA ILE A 70 -6.56 -25.03 -17.98
C ILE A 70 -6.53 -26.46 -17.44
N ASN A 71 -7.22 -27.39 -18.12
CA ASN A 71 -6.91 -28.81 -18.05
C ASN A 71 -5.84 -29.15 -19.08
N ARG A 72 -4.69 -29.62 -18.60
CA ARG A 72 -3.53 -29.95 -19.44
C ARG A 72 -3.80 -31.15 -20.36
N ALA A 73 -2.96 -31.30 -21.38
CA ALA A 73 -2.98 -32.49 -22.23
C ALA A 73 -2.79 -33.75 -21.35
N GLY A 74 -3.66 -34.75 -21.54
CA GLY A 74 -3.71 -35.93 -20.67
C GLY A 74 -4.37 -35.72 -19.31
N TYR A 75 -5.02 -34.60 -19.01
CA TYR A 75 -5.72 -34.39 -17.73
C TYR A 75 -7.14 -33.88 -17.91
N GLY A 76 -8.01 -34.11 -16.92
CA GLY A 76 -9.39 -33.61 -16.93
C GLY A 76 -10.21 -34.13 -18.11
N GLY A 77 -9.91 -35.33 -18.60
CA GLY A 77 -10.57 -35.95 -19.75
C GLY A 77 -9.91 -35.67 -21.12
N ASN A 78 -8.83 -34.89 -21.19
CA ASN A 78 -8.06 -34.75 -22.43
C ASN A 78 -7.30 -36.06 -22.75
N PRO A 79 -7.13 -36.41 -24.05
CA PRO A 79 -6.41 -37.59 -24.46
C PRO A 79 -4.94 -37.53 -24.05
N LEU A 80 -4.33 -38.71 -23.87
CA LEU A 80 -2.91 -38.84 -23.54
C LEU A 80 -2.04 -38.25 -24.67
N PRO A 81 -0.98 -37.50 -24.33
CA PRO A 81 0.03 -37.06 -25.30
C PRO A 81 0.70 -38.22 -26.03
N GLU A 82 0.81 -38.12 -27.35
CA GLU A 82 1.58 -39.09 -28.16
C GLU A 82 3.10 -38.81 -28.13
N SER A 83 3.48 -37.58 -27.77
CA SER A 83 4.87 -37.14 -27.70
C SER A 83 5.63 -37.78 -26.53
N LYS A 84 6.93 -38.07 -26.76
CA LYS A 84 7.88 -38.45 -25.70
C LYS A 84 8.34 -37.28 -24.84
N HIS A 85 8.11 -36.04 -25.31
CA HIS A 85 8.46 -34.80 -24.62
C HIS A 85 7.22 -33.90 -24.49
N PRO A 86 6.16 -34.35 -23.79
CA PRO A 86 4.88 -33.64 -23.72
C PRO A 86 4.97 -32.25 -23.06
N LEU A 87 5.88 -31.98 -22.13
CA LEU A 87 6.05 -30.66 -21.49
C LEU A 87 6.52 -29.62 -22.50
N LEU A 88 7.55 -29.90 -23.31
CA LEU A 88 7.98 -28.96 -24.37
C LEU A 88 7.00 -28.92 -25.55
N SER A 89 6.57 -30.08 -26.04
CA SER A 89 5.74 -30.15 -27.25
C SER A 89 4.34 -29.57 -27.06
N SER A 90 3.88 -29.43 -25.82
CA SER A 90 2.61 -28.78 -25.49
C SER A 90 2.69 -27.25 -25.34
N ILE A 91 3.88 -26.64 -25.35
CA ILE A 91 4.01 -25.18 -25.26
C ILE A 91 3.24 -24.45 -26.38
N PRO A 92 3.34 -24.85 -27.67
CA PRO A 92 2.53 -24.24 -28.73
C PRO A 92 1.02 -24.47 -28.57
N LEU A 93 0.61 -25.61 -28.00
CA LEU A 93 -0.79 -25.91 -27.71
C LEU A 93 -1.35 -24.92 -26.67
N TYR A 94 -0.65 -24.75 -25.54
CA TYR A 94 -1.08 -23.83 -24.50
C TYR A 94 -0.99 -22.37 -24.95
N SER A 95 0.02 -22.01 -25.74
CA SER A 95 0.12 -20.67 -26.36
C SER A 95 -1.11 -20.40 -27.25
N SER A 96 -1.51 -21.37 -28.09
CA SER A 96 -2.71 -21.28 -28.93
C SER A 96 -3.99 -21.15 -28.09
N LEU A 97 -4.14 -22.00 -27.06
CA LEU A 97 -5.30 -21.98 -26.15
C LEU A 97 -5.44 -20.64 -25.42
N ILE A 98 -4.35 -20.14 -24.84
CA ILE A 98 -4.31 -18.86 -24.11
C ILE A 98 -4.60 -17.71 -25.06
N ARG A 99 -3.97 -17.69 -26.25
CA ARG A 99 -4.20 -16.65 -27.25
C ARG A 99 -5.65 -16.61 -27.69
N LYS A 100 -6.29 -17.75 -27.91
CA LYS A 100 -7.71 -17.86 -28.24
C LYS A 100 -8.58 -17.27 -27.13
N ALA A 101 -8.37 -17.67 -25.88
CA ALA A 101 -9.11 -17.12 -24.75
C ALA A 101 -8.91 -15.60 -24.58
N TYR A 102 -7.68 -15.14 -24.76
CA TYR A 102 -7.30 -13.73 -24.66
C TYR A 102 -7.94 -12.88 -25.78
N ALA A 103 -7.97 -13.39 -27.01
CA ALA A 103 -8.59 -12.68 -28.13
C ALA A 103 -10.12 -12.69 -28.02
N ASP A 104 -10.72 -13.85 -27.78
CA ASP A 104 -12.16 -14.08 -27.92
C ASP A 104 -12.96 -13.58 -26.69
N HIS A 105 -12.34 -13.54 -25.51
CA HIS A 105 -13.06 -13.26 -24.27
C HIS A 105 -12.61 -11.99 -23.54
N THR A 106 -11.36 -11.53 -23.71
CA THR A 106 -10.83 -10.34 -23.03
C THR A 106 -10.58 -9.14 -23.95
N ASN A 107 -11.03 -9.22 -25.22
CA ASN A 107 -10.79 -8.24 -26.28
C ASN A 107 -9.29 -7.96 -26.54
N GLY A 108 -8.38 -8.86 -26.12
CA GLY A 108 -6.95 -8.69 -26.31
C GLY A 108 -6.32 -7.51 -25.57
N GLN A 109 -6.92 -7.06 -24.45
CA GLN A 109 -6.41 -5.93 -23.65
C GLN A 109 -5.76 -6.39 -22.33
N ASN A 110 -4.91 -5.55 -21.74
CA ASN A 110 -4.43 -5.63 -20.34
C ASN A 110 -3.47 -6.78 -19.96
N GLY A 111 -2.89 -7.50 -20.93
CA GLY A 111 -1.87 -8.53 -20.68
C GLY A 111 -2.34 -9.81 -19.97
N ILE A 112 -1.39 -10.72 -19.72
CA ILE A 112 -1.61 -12.06 -19.17
C ILE A 112 -0.71 -12.28 -17.96
N ILE A 113 -1.24 -12.87 -16.89
CA ILE A 113 -0.44 -13.35 -15.75
C ILE A 113 -0.60 -14.87 -15.65
N LEU A 114 0.53 -15.57 -15.57
CA LEU A 114 0.57 -17.03 -15.46
C LEU A 114 0.70 -17.43 -13.98
N ILE A 115 -0.17 -18.31 -13.50
CA ILE A 115 -0.06 -18.94 -12.18
C ILE A 115 0.09 -20.44 -12.40
N GLY A 116 1.25 -20.97 -12.01
CA GLY A 116 1.58 -22.38 -12.16
C GLY A 116 1.90 -23.03 -10.82
N HIS A 117 1.46 -24.28 -10.69
CA HIS A 117 1.86 -25.18 -9.61
C HIS A 117 2.66 -26.35 -10.19
N SER A 118 3.77 -26.73 -9.56
CA SER A 118 4.56 -27.92 -9.92
C SER A 118 4.91 -27.93 -11.43
N LEU A 119 4.63 -29.01 -12.17
CA LEU A 119 4.86 -29.05 -13.62
C LEU A 119 4.10 -27.96 -14.41
N GLY A 120 2.98 -27.46 -13.90
CA GLY A 120 2.30 -26.30 -14.45
C GLY A 120 3.11 -25.00 -14.31
N ALA A 121 3.92 -24.87 -13.26
CA ALA A 121 4.89 -23.79 -13.12
C ALA A 121 6.05 -23.93 -14.12
N ALA A 122 6.53 -25.17 -14.38
CA ALA A 122 7.52 -25.41 -15.45
C ALA A 122 7.00 -25.02 -16.83
N ILE A 123 5.74 -25.35 -17.13
CA ILE A 123 5.05 -24.93 -18.36
C ILE A 123 4.90 -23.41 -18.42
N SER A 124 4.54 -22.76 -17.31
CA SER A 124 4.41 -21.30 -17.23
C SER A 124 5.72 -20.58 -17.52
N LEU A 125 6.83 -21.07 -16.95
CA LEU A 125 8.17 -20.54 -17.22
C LEU A 125 8.59 -20.79 -18.68
N SER A 126 8.29 -21.97 -19.22
CA SER A 126 8.59 -22.32 -20.62
C SER A 126 7.78 -21.50 -21.62
N LEU A 127 6.50 -21.22 -21.33
CA LEU A 127 5.67 -20.29 -22.11
C LEU A 127 6.28 -18.90 -22.15
N ALA A 128 6.73 -18.37 -21.01
CA ALA A 128 7.35 -17.06 -20.98
C ALA A 128 8.70 -17.02 -21.70
N ALA A 129 9.51 -18.08 -21.59
CA ALA A 129 10.80 -18.17 -22.27
C ALA A 129 10.66 -18.27 -23.80
N PHE A 130 9.78 -19.15 -24.29
CA PHE A 130 9.71 -19.47 -25.72
C PHE A 130 8.59 -18.73 -26.48
N GLU A 131 7.52 -18.34 -25.80
CA GLU A 131 6.33 -17.71 -26.39
C GLU A 131 6.12 -16.26 -25.89
N GLY A 132 7.08 -15.68 -25.17
CA GLY A 132 6.98 -14.32 -24.61
C GLY A 132 6.80 -13.21 -25.65
N GLN A 133 7.18 -13.43 -26.92
CA GLN A 133 6.89 -12.49 -28.02
C GLN A 133 5.47 -12.64 -28.59
N ASN A 134 4.86 -13.80 -28.32
CA ASN A 134 3.58 -14.23 -28.87
C ASN A 134 2.41 -13.97 -27.93
N LEU A 135 2.68 -13.89 -26.62
CA LEU A 135 1.73 -13.62 -25.56
C LEU A 135 2.17 -12.37 -24.77
N PRO A 136 1.28 -11.40 -24.51
CA PRO A 136 1.60 -10.21 -23.70
C PRO A 136 1.67 -10.57 -22.20
N ILE A 137 2.67 -11.36 -21.80
CA ILE A 137 2.85 -11.82 -20.42
C ILE A 137 3.38 -10.66 -19.56
N LEU A 138 2.70 -10.39 -18.45
CA LEU A 138 3.04 -9.36 -17.48
C LEU A 138 3.84 -9.89 -16.29
N GLY A 139 3.70 -11.18 -15.98
CA GLY A 139 4.49 -11.84 -14.94
C GLY A 139 3.99 -13.25 -14.64
N ILE A 140 4.72 -13.93 -13.76
CA ILE A 140 4.57 -15.36 -13.48
C ILE A 140 4.60 -15.59 -11.97
N SER A 141 3.61 -16.29 -11.41
CA SER A 141 3.67 -16.85 -10.06
C SER A 141 3.86 -18.37 -10.19
N ALA A 142 5.04 -18.84 -9.81
CA ALA A 142 5.48 -20.22 -9.93
C ALA A 142 5.70 -20.82 -8.54
N LEU A 143 4.94 -21.86 -8.19
CA LEU A 143 5.09 -22.58 -6.92
C LEU A 143 5.61 -24.00 -7.15
N GLY A 144 6.56 -24.42 -6.33
CA GLY A 144 6.93 -25.84 -6.16
C GLY A 144 7.68 -26.41 -7.35
N ILE A 145 8.51 -25.60 -8.02
CA ILE A 145 9.29 -26.04 -9.18
C ILE A 145 10.79 -25.91 -8.96
N ILE A 146 11.41 -27.03 -8.59
CA ILE A 146 12.84 -27.13 -8.28
C ILE A 146 13.47 -28.10 -9.29
N PRO A 147 14.23 -27.62 -10.29
CA PRO A 147 14.96 -28.50 -11.19
C PRO A 147 16.01 -29.27 -10.37
N THR A 148 16.01 -30.59 -10.50
CA THR A 148 16.94 -31.47 -9.79
C THR A 148 17.52 -32.50 -10.76
N ARG A 149 18.80 -32.85 -10.55
CA ARG A 149 19.42 -34.01 -11.22
C ARG A 149 19.07 -35.33 -10.51
N ASP A 150 18.67 -35.24 -9.25
CA ASP A 150 18.31 -36.38 -8.41
C ASP A 150 16.79 -36.57 -8.40
N HIS A 151 16.35 -37.76 -8.75
CA HIS A 151 14.94 -38.11 -8.76
C HIS A 151 14.43 -38.36 -7.33
N PRO A 152 13.28 -37.78 -6.93
CA PRO A 152 12.65 -38.12 -5.66
C PRO A 152 12.35 -39.62 -5.58
N ALA A 153 12.73 -40.25 -4.47
CA ALA A 153 12.63 -41.70 -4.29
C ALA A 153 11.21 -42.25 -4.51
N VAL A 154 10.18 -41.46 -4.18
CA VAL A 154 8.77 -41.83 -4.39
C VAL A 154 8.43 -41.97 -5.88
N VAL A 155 8.99 -41.09 -6.73
CA VAL A 155 8.75 -41.12 -8.19
C VAL A 155 9.50 -42.28 -8.82
N VAL A 156 10.75 -42.52 -8.41
CA VAL A 156 11.55 -43.65 -8.89
C VAL A 156 10.84 -44.97 -8.61
N LYS A 157 10.40 -45.18 -7.37
CA LYS A 157 9.66 -46.39 -6.97
C LYS A 157 8.38 -46.58 -7.78
N ALA A 158 7.63 -45.50 -8.01
CA ALA A 158 6.40 -45.58 -8.80
C ALA A 158 6.69 -45.98 -10.26
N LEU A 159 7.73 -45.41 -10.88
CA LEU A 159 8.13 -45.73 -12.25
C LEU A 159 8.60 -47.19 -12.39
N GLU A 160 9.35 -47.69 -11.41
CA GLU A 160 9.79 -49.09 -11.34
C GLU A 160 8.63 -50.07 -11.13
N ALA A 161 7.62 -49.68 -10.36
CA ALA A 161 6.47 -50.53 -10.04
C ALA A 161 5.45 -50.67 -11.19
N SER A 162 5.46 -49.78 -12.18
CA SER A 162 4.50 -49.77 -13.29
C SER A 162 5.15 -49.51 -14.66
N PRO A 163 6.10 -50.36 -15.10
CA PRO A 163 6.83 -50.16 -16.34
C PRO A 163 5.90 -50.19 -17.56
N GLY A 164 5.97 -49.14 -18.39
CA GLY A 164 5.18 -49.02 -19.62
C GLY A 164 3.72 -48.61 -19.40
N ASN A 165 3.28 -48.39 -18.16
CA ASN A 165 1.96 -47.82 -17.91
C ASN A 165 1.97 -46.34 -18.31
N PRO A 166 1.06 -45.87 -19.19
CA PRO A 166 0.99 -44.45 -19.56
C PRO A 166 0.50 -43.55 -18.41
N ARG A 167 -0.01 -44.14 -17.32
CA ARG A 167 -0.49 -43.47 -16.13
C ARG A 167 0.26 -43.94 -14.88
N LEU A 168 0.93 -43.01 -14.21
CA LEU A 168 1.66 -43.25 -12.98
C LEU A 168 0.79 -42.87 -11.78
N ALA A 169 0.29 -43.87 -11.04
CA ALA A 169 -0.47 -43.64 -9.82
C ALA A 169 0.44 -43.68 -8.59
N PHE A 170 0.18 -42.81 -7.62
CA PHE A 170 0.80 -42.85 -6.30
C PHE A 170 -0.24 -43.37 -5.30
N GLU A 171 0.03 -44.51 -4.67
CA GLU A 171 -0.88 -45.03 -3.65
C GLU A 171 -0.92 -44.11 -2.42
N PRO A 172 -2.10 -43.78 -1.89
CA PRO A 172 -2.22 -42.99 -0.67
C PRO A 172 -1.67 -43.78 0.53
N SER A 173 -0.51 -43.37 1.04
CA SER A 173 0.10 -43.88 2.27
C SER A 173 0.51 -42.70 3.16
N PRO A 174 0.75 -42.91 4.47
CA PRO A 174 1.29 -41.87 5.34
C PRO A 174 2.54 -41.20 4.75
N ASP A 175 3.46 -42.00 4.20
CA ASP A 175 4.70 -41.52 3.59
C ASP A 175 4.45 -40.67 2.32
N SER A 176 3.48 -41.06 1.48
CA SER A 176 3.14 -40.29 0.28
C SER A 176 2.44 -38.99 0.66
N VAL A 177 1.53 -39.03 1.64
CA VAL A 177 0.85 -37.84 2.16
C VAL A 177 1.86 -36.88 2.75
N GLU A 178 2.78 -37.35 3.60
CA GLU A 178 3.83 -36.51 4.16
C GLU A 178 4.76 -35.91 3.08
N THR A 179 5.08 -36.69 2.05
CA THR A 179 5.94 -36.24 0.94
C THR A 179 5.30 -35.13 0.11
N PHE A 180 4.01 -35.23 -0.21
CA PHE A 180 3.32 -34.28 -1.11
C PHE A 180 2.59 -33.16 -0.37
N MET A 181 2.19 -33.38 0.88
CA MET A 181 1.33 -32.46 1.63
C MET A 181 2.06 -31.86 2.85
N GLY A 182 3.17 -32.46 3.28
CA GLY A 182 3.93 -32.08 4.48
C GLY A 182 3.54 -32.88 5.72
N PRO A 183 4.25 -32.70 6.85
CA PRO A 183 3.97 -33.40 8.09
C PRO A 183 2.59 -33.02 8.66
N LEU A 184 2.05 -33.87 9.53
CA LEU A 184 0.74 -33.67 10.18
C LEU A 184 0.54 -32.28 10.80
N SER A 185 1.62 -31.61 11.25
CA SER A 185 1.56 -30.27 11.82
C SER A 185 1.00 -29.22 10.85
N VAL A 186 1.27 -29.36 9.54
CA VAL A 186 0.89 -28.39 8.50
C VAL A 186 -0.36 -28.78 7.70
N LEU A 187 -0.85 -30.01 7.88
CA LEU A 187 -2.01 -30.54 7.18
C LEU A 187 -3.32 -29.98 7.74
N ASP A 188 -4.25 -29.62 6.86
CA ASP A 188 -5.62 -29.32 7.21
C ASP A 188 -6.49 -30.57 7.04
N MET A 189 -6.89 -31.17 8.17
CA MET A 189 -7.66 -32.43 8.16
C MET A 189 -9.09 -32.25 7.63
N GLU A 190 -9.68 -31.05 7.75
CA GLU A 190 -11.00 -30.78 7.18
C GLU A 190 -10.92 -30.75 5.65
N VAL A 191 -9.87 -30.13 5.10
CA VAL A 191 -9.58 -30.12 3.67
C VAL A 191 -9.29 -31.54 3.17
N LEU A 192 -8.39 -32.27 3.83
CA LEU A 192 -7.96 -33.61 3.39
C LEU A 192 -9.08 -34.65 3.39
N THR A 193 -10.06 -34.51 4.27
CA THR A 193 -11.18 -35.46 4.37
C THR A 193 -12.40 -35.03 3.53
N HIS A 194 -12.36 -33.85 2.92
CA HIS A 194 -13.45 -33.35 2.11
C HIS A 194 -13.60 -34.16 0.79
N PRO A 195 -14.82 -34.53 0.36
CA PRO A 195 -15.04 -35.34 -0.84
C PRO A 195 -14.43 -34.77 -2.13
N ALA A 196 -14.31 -33.44 -2.22
CA ALA A 196 -13.70 -32.76 -3.37
C ALA A 196 -12.23 -33.16 -3.61
N MET A 197 -11.51 -33.64 -2.59
CA MET A 197 -10.14 -34.16 -2.73
C MET A 197 -10.04 -35.28 -3.77
N LEU A 198 -11.09 -36.09 -3.93
CA LEU A 198 -11.15 -37.17 -4.93
C LEU A 198 -11.19 -36.66 -6.37
N THR A 199 -11.59 -35.40 -6.57
CA THR A 199 -11.69 -34.79 -7.91
C THR A 199 -10.42 -34.09 -8.33
N ILE A 200 -9.56 -33.74 -7.36
CA ILE A 200 -8.31 -33.00 -7.58
C ILE A 200 -7.22 -33.87 -8.20
N PHE A 201 -7.06 -35.09 -7.67
CA PHE A 201 -5.95 -35.97 -8.01
C PHE A 201 -6.32 -36.98 -9.10
N GLU A 202 -5.45 -37.12 -10.09
CA GLU A 202 -5.52 -38.13 -11.15
C GLU A 202 -4.14 -38.77 -11.33
N PRO A 203 -4.03 -40.00 -11.86
CA PRO A 203 -2.72 -40.58 -12.15
C PRO A 203 -1.89 -39.72 -13.12
N CYS A 204 -0.62 -39.50 -12.80
CA CYS A 204 0.27 -38.68 -13.61
C CYS A 204 0.45 -39.24 -15.02
N VAL A 205 0.71 -38.40 -16.01
CA VAL A 205 1.11 -38.86 -17.35
C VAL A 205 2.56 -39.33 -17.28
N THR A 206 2.81 -40.62 -17.52
CA THR A 206 4.16 -41.18 -17.32
C THR A 206 5.23 -40.51 -18.19
N SER A 207 4.92 -40.16 -19.45
CA SER A 207 5.87 -39.49 -20.34
C SER A 207 6.28 -38.09 -19.87
N GLU A 208 5.41 -37.35 -19.17
CA GLU A 208 5.76 -36.03 -18.62
C GLU A 208 6.70 -36.14 -17.42
N MET A 209 6.48 -37.16 -16.58
CA MET A 209 7.34 -37.44 -15.44
C MET A 209 8.72 -37.84 -15.93
N LEU A 210 8.79 -38.74 -16.93
CA LEU A 210 10.05 -39.14 -17.55
C LEU A 210 10.80 -37.95 -18.18
N GLU A 211 10.09 -37.03 -18.85
CA GLU A 211 10.70 -35.84 -19.42
C GLU A 211 11.21 -34.85 -18.36
N TRP A 212 10.40 -34.51 -17.35
CA TRP A 212 10.79 -33.57 -16.29
C TRP A 212 12.09 -34.00 -15.59
N PHE A 213 12.22 -35.31 -15.43
CA PHE A 213 13.32 -35.94 -14.74
C PHE A 213 14.48 -36.32 -15.66
N ASP A 214 14.36 -36.13 -16.98
CA ASP A 214 15.45 -36.36 -17.91
C ASP A 214 16.59 -35.34 -17.66
N PRO A 215 17.87 -35.75 -17.61
CA PRO A 215 18.98 -34.82 -17.42
C PRO A 215 19.03 -33.68 -18.45
N THR A 216 18.55 -33.92 -19.67
CA THR A 216 18.47 -32.88 -20.71
C THR A 216 17.43 -31.81 -20.38
N TRP A 217 16.38 -32.13 -19.64
CA TRP A 217 15.43 -31.15 -19.16
C TRP A 217 16.05 -30.24 -18.09
N TYR A 218 16.81 -30.80 -17.15
CA TYR A 218 17.59 -30.02 -16.18
C TYR A 218 18.51 -29.02 -16.89
N GLU A 219 19.31 -29.49 -17.85
CA GLU A 219 20.21 -28.61 -18.62
C GLU A 219 19.45 -27.53 -19.39
N ARG A 220 18.31 -27.87 -19.99
CA ARG A 220 17.46 -26.90 -20.69
C ARG A 220 16.88 -25.87 -19.73
N PHE A 221 16.43 -26.28 -18.55
CA PHE A 221 15.89 -25.34 -17.56
C PHE A 221 16.95 -24.32 -17.14
N VAL A 222 18.14 -24.81 -16.79
CA VAL A 222 19.26 -24.00 -16.28
C VAL A 222 19.82 -23.08 -17.37
N ASN A 223 20.03 -23.61 -18.58
CA ASN A 223 20.76 -22.89 -19.62
C ASN A 223 19.85 -22.11 -20.59
N GLU A 224 18.60 -22.54 -20.76
CA GLU A 224 17.70 -21.98 -21.77
C GLU A 224 16.47 -21.30 -21.16
N ILE A 225 15.76 -21.92 -20.22
CA ILE A 225 14.48 -21.39 -19.72
C ILE A 225 14.69 -20.26 -18.71
N ALA A 226 15.39 -20.53 -17.59
CA ALA A 226 15.55 -19.57 -16.50
C ALA A 226 16.25 -18.26 -16.95
N PRO A 227 17.34 -18.31 -17.75
CA PRO A 227 17.98 -17.09 -18.24
C PRO A 227 17.14 -16.32 -19.26
N GLN A 228 16.09 -16.90 -19.85
CA GLN A 228 15.22 -16.23 -20.84
C GLN A 228 14.02 -15.51 -20.22
N ILE A 229 13.76 -15.67 -18.92
CA ILE A 229 12.66 -14.94 -18.27
C ILE A 229 12.96 -13.43 -18.26
N ARG A 230 12.07 -12.63 -18.88
CA ARG A 230 12.16 -11.17 -19.01
C ARG A 230 11.00 -10.42 -18.35
N VAL A 231 10.13 -11.13 -17.66
CA VAL A 231 8.95 -10.58 -16.96
C VAL A 231 9.14 -10.75 -15.45
N PRO A 232 8.52 -9.91 -14.61
CA PRO A 232 8.48 -10.11 -13.17
C PRO A 232 8.10 -11.55 -12.80
N LEU A 233 8.79 -12.11 -11.81
CA LEU A 233 8.64 -13.50 -11.38
C LEU A 233 8.48 -13.56 -9.87
N GLN A 234 7.39 -14.19 -9.41
CA GLN A 234 7.27 -14.70 -8.06
C GLN A 234 7.60 -16.20 -8.08
N PHE A 235 8.70 -16.55 -7.44
CA PHE A 235 9.24 -17.90 -7.37
C PHE A 235 9.11 -18.43 -5.95
N LEU A 236 8.23 -19.41 -5.74
CA LEU A 236 7.85 -19.89 -4.43
C LEU A 236 8.14 -21.38 -4.29
N ALA A 237 8.48 -21.79 -3.08
CA ALA A 237 8.54 -23.19 -2.69
C ALA A 237 7.99 -23.39 -1.28
N ALA A 238 7.53 -24.59 -0.96
CA ALA A 238 7.03 -24.92 0.36
C ALA A 238 8.17 -25.21 1.35
N GLU A 239 7.92 -25.04 2.66
CA GLU A 239 8.84 -25.50 3.70
C GLU A 239 9.09 -27.02 3.61
N TYR A 240 8.06 -27.80 3.31
CA TYR A 240 8.14 -29.24 3.13
C TYR A 240 7.96 -29.60 1.65
N GLU A 241 8.96 -29.27 0.83
CA GLU A 241 8.93 -29.48 -0.62
C GLU A 241 9.36 -30.89 -1.02
N LEU A 242 9.18 -31.32 -2.28
CA LEU A 242 9.58 -32.67 -2.71
C LEU A 242 11.08 -32.97 -2.49
N GLY A 243 11.92 -31.95 -2.54
CA GLY A 243 13.38 -32.06 -2.42
C GLY A 243 13.97 -31.83 -1.03
N TRP A 244 13.17 -31.44 -0.02
CA TRP A 244 13.65 -31.13 1.34
C TRP A 244 12.55 -31.25 2.39
N ARG A 245 12.90 -31.24 3.68
CA ARG A 245 11.96 -31.37 4.80
C ARG A 245 11.99 -30.21 5.79
N GLY A 246 12.58 -29.09 5.39
CA GLY A 246 12.51 -27.84 6.15
C GLY A 246 13.18 -26.68 5.42
N ILE A 247 12.93 -25.47 5.92
CA ILE A 247 13.46 -24.24 5.32
C ILE A 247 15.00 -24.22 5.29
N GLU A 248 15.65 -24.61 6.39
CA GLU A 248 17.12 -24.59 6.50
C GLU A 248 17.77 -25.55 5.50
N GLU A 249 17.18 -26.73 5.31
CA GLU A 249 17.65 -27.74 4.35
C GLU A 249 17.44 -27.28 2.91
N GLY A 250 16.28 -26.70 2.60
CA GLY A 250 15.92 -26.27 1.25
C GLY A 250 16.57 -24.98 0.78
N ARG A 251 16.97 -24.10 1.71
CA ARG A 251 17.47 -22.73 1.41
C ARG A 251 18.61 -22.71 0.38
N PRO A 252 19.68 -23.53 0.48
CA PRO A 252 20.79 -23.46 -0.47
C PRO A 252 20.36 -23.79 -1.90
N THR A 253 19.54 -24.84 -2.07
CA THR A 253 19.01 -25.24 -3.38
C THR A 253 18.05 -24.18 -3.92
N PHE A 254 17.15 -23.67 -3.08
CA PHE A 254 16.19 -22.64 -3.46
C PHE A 254 16.88 -21.36 -3.94
N ASP A 255 17.85 -20.85 -3.17
CA ASP A 255 18.57 -19.62 -3.48
C ASP A 255 19.42 -19.79 -4.76
N TRP A 256 19.99 -20.99 -4.98
CA TRP A 256 20.69 -21.31 -6.23
C TRP A 256 19.74 -21.25 -7.44
N VAL A 257 18.57 -21.90 -7.37
CA VAL A 257 17.59 -21.87 -8.48
C VAL A 257 17.09 -20.45 -8.71
N ALA A 258 16.77 -19.71 -7.65
CA ALA A 258 16.34 -18.32 -7.74
C ALA A 258 17.41 -17.44 -8.44
N GLY A 259 18.70 -17.71 -8.18
CA GLY A 259 19.82 -17.04 -8.84
C GLY A 259 19.95 -17.30 -10.36
N LEU A 260 19.29 -18.33 -10.90
CA LEU A 260 19.31 -18.61 -12.35
C LEU A 260 18.50 -17.59 -13.17
N PHE A 261 17.52 -16.91 -12.54
CA PHE A 261 16.64 -15.94 -13.21
C PHE A 261 17.32 -14.56 -13.39
N THR A 262 18.47 -14.55 -14.04
CA THR A 262 19.38 -13.39 -14.14
C THR A 262 18.82 -12.18 -14.89
N ASN A 263 17.77 -12.35 -15.68
CA ASN A 263 17.21 -11.32 -16.56
C ASN A 263 15.77 -10.91 -16.20
N THR A 264 15.23 -11.41 -15.09
CA THR A 264 13.91 -10.96 -14.61
C THR A 264 14.03 -9.53 -14.05
N PRO A 265 13.13 -8.60 -14.41
CA PRO A 265 13.17 -7.22 -13.90
C PRO A 265 12.79 -7.12 -12.41
N LYS A 266 12.09 -8.11 -11.86
CA LYS A 266 11.71 -8.19 -10.45
C LYS A 266 11.56 -9.65 -10.04
N LEU A 267 12.34 -10.09 -9.06
CA LEU A 267 12.28 -11.43 -8.49
C LEU A 267 11.73 -11.38 -7.06
N ASP A 268 10.57 -12.00 -6.85
CA ASP A 268 10.00 -12.28 -5.54
C ASP A 268 10.23 -13.75 -5.19
N ALA A 269 11.38 -14.09 -4.58
CA ALA A 269 11.79 -15.46 -4.28
C ALA A 269 11.68 -15.77 -2.78
N ARG A 270 10.79 -16.69 -2.38
CA ARG A 270 10.59 -17.09 -0.97
C ARG A 270 10.27 -18.57 -0.79
N ILE A 271 10.72 -19.13 0.33
CA ILE A 271 10.20 -20.39 0.86
C ILE A 271 9.07 -20.06 1.84
N LEU A 272 7.87 -20.58 1.61
CA LEU A 272 6.69 -20.33 2.43
C LEU A 272 6.65 -21.31 3.63
N PRO A 273 6.53 -20.80 4.87
CA PRO A 273 6.49 -21.64 6.06
C PRO A 273 5.16 -22.37 6.21
N GLY A 274 5.21 -23.54 6.83
CA GLY A 274 4.06 -24.30 7.32
C GLY A 274 3.16 -24.87 6.23
N GLY A 275 3.73 -25.40 5.16
CA GLY A 275 3.00 -26.15 4.13
C GLY A 275 3.91 -27.09 3.33
N GLY A 276 3.31 -28.02 2.59
CA GLY A 276 4.00 -28.95 1.68
C GLY A 276 3.82 -28.61 0.20
N HIS A 277 4.27 -29.50 -0.70
CA HIS A 277 4.23 -29.30 -2.16
C HIS A 277 2.86 -28.88 -2.71
N ASN A 278 1.77 -29.47 -2.20
CA ASN A 278 0.40 -29.04 -2.50
C ASN A 278 -0.06 -27.99 -1.47
N PHE A 279 0.63 -26.86 -1.43
CA PHE A 279 0.50 -25.86 -0.37
C PHE A 279 -0.93 -25.31 -0.22
N GLU A 280 -1.68 -25.19 -1.32
CA GLU A 280 -3.09 -24.79 -1.37
C GLU A 280 -4.03 -25.70 -0.57
N LEU A 281 -3.60 -26.92 -0.25
CA LEU A 281 -4.37 -27.92 0.49
C LEU A 281 -3.94 -28.01 1.97
N GLY A 282 -3.01 -27.16 2.41
CA GLY A 282 -2.50 -27.10 3.79
C GLY A 282 -3.10 -25.96 4.62
N LYS A 283 -2.84 -25.96 5.93
CA LYS A 283 -3.37 -24.95 6.88
C LYS A 283 -3.01 -23.51 6.52
N ASN A 284 -1.84 -23.32 5.90
CA ASN A 284 -1.33 -22.00 5.54
C ASN A 284 -1.68 -21.56 4.11
N ALA A 285 -2.63 -22.21 3.42
CA ALA A 285 -3.03 -21.87 2.05
C ALA A 285 -3.34 -20.36 1.86
N ALA A 286 -3.87 -19.69 2.90
CA ALA A 286 -4.10 -18.25 2.91
C ALA A 286 -2.83 -17.41 2.68
N ALA A 287 -1.67 -17.85 3.20
CA ALA A 287 -0.39 -17.16 3.01
C ALA A 287 0.08 -17.21 1.55
N LEU A 288 -0.15 -18.33 0.87
CA LEU A 288 0.12 -18.43 -0.57
C LEU A 288 -0.85 -17.56 -1.38
N GLN A 289 -2.12 -17.53 -0.99
CA GLN A 289 -3.10 -16.66 -1.63
C GLN A 289 -2.74 -15.18 -1.47
N GLU A 290 -2.37 -14.75 -0.27
CA GLU A 290 -1.90 -13.38 0.01
C GLU A 290 -0.65 -13.04 -0.81
N ALA A 291 0.33 -13.96 -0.88
CA ALA A 291 1.52 -13.77 -1.69
C ALA A 291 1.18 -13.59 -3.18
N ARG A 292 0.26 -14.39 -3.73
CA ARG A 292 -0.19 -14.30 -5.12
C ARG A 292 -0.93 -13.00 -5.40
N GLU A 293 -1.86 -12.61 -4.54
CA GLU A 293 -2.62 -11.37 -4.66
C GLU A 293 -1.69 -10.15 -4.64
N SER A 294 -0.78 -10.10 -3.68
CA SER A 294 0.20 -9.02 -3.57
C SER A 294 1.09 -8.92 -4.81
N PHE A 295 1.58 -10.06 -5.29
CA PHE A 295 2.38 -10.10 -6.51
C PHE A 295 1.59 -9.64 -7.74
N ILE A 296 0.40 -10.20 -7.97
CA ILE A 296 -0.48 -9.83 -9.08
C ILE A 296 -0.79 -8.33 -9.06
N ASN A 297 -1.09 -7.76 -7.88
CA ASN A 297 -1.35 -6.33 -7.74
C ASN A 297 -0.16 -5.45 -8.17
N THR A 298 1.07 -5.96 -8.04
CA THR A 298 2.26 -5.25 -8.55
C THR A 298 2.44 -5.35 -10.07
N LEU A 299 1.78 -6.30 -10.73
CA LEU A 299 1.89 -6.56 -12.18
C LEU A 299 0.81 -5.90 -13.01
N ILE A 300 -0.34 -5.62 -12.40
CA ILE A 300 -1.40 -4.85 -13.04
C ILE A 300 -0.76 -3.50 -13.35
N PRO A 301 -0.55 -3.14 -14.63
CA PRO A 301 -0.21 -1.77 -14.98
C PRO A 301 -1.31 -0.96 -14.34
N ARG A 302 -0.98 -0.04 -13.44
CA ARG A 302 -1.98 0.81 -12.82
C ARG A 302 -2.65 1.58 -13.95
N ALA A 303 -3.71 1.02 -14.49
CA ALA A 303 -4.59 1.76 -15.34
C ALA A 303 -5.08 2.88 -14.44
N PRO A 304 -5.00 4.14 -14.90
CA PRO A 304 -5.64 5.21 -14.19
C PRO A 304 -7.08 4.75 -13.96
N PHE A 305 -7.49 4.62 -12.70
CA PHE A 305 -8.84 4.20 -12.34
C PHE A 305 -9.83 4.97 -13.24
N SER A 306 -10.45 4.26 -14.18
CA SER A 306 -11.44 4.80 -15.11
C SER A 306 -12.77 4.20 -14.67
N GLN A 307 -13.78 4.97 -14.25
CA GLN A 307 -14.27 6.16 -14.93
C GLN A 307 -14.68 7.28 -13.96
N ASN A 308 -13.91 8.37 -14.00
CA ASN A 308 -14.45 9.54 -14.67
C ASN A 308 -13.34 10.08 -15.57
N PRO A 309 -13.34 9.82 -16.90
CA PRO A 309 -12.30 10.28 -17.82
C PRO A 309 -12.18 11.82 -17.92
N ASN A 310 -12.97 12.55 -17.13
CA ASN A 310 -12.97 13.99 -17.00
C ASN A 310 -12.50 14.52 -15.63
N LEU A 311 -12.03 13.68 -14.69
CA LEU A 311 -11.41 14.15 -13.46
C LEU A 311 -9.90 14.33 -13.69
N PRO A 312 -9.39 15.56 -13.89
CA PRO A 312 -7.96 15.81 -13.87
C PRO A 312 -7.39 15.35 -12.52
N THR A 313 -6.44 14.41 -12.59
CA THR A 313 -5.67 13.90 -11.45
C THR A 313 -4.20 14.27 -11.63
N PHE A 314 -3.45 14.37 -10.54
CA PHE A 314 -2.04 14.75 -10.57
C PHE A 314 -1.14 13.51 -10.46
N ASN A 315 0.01 13.58 -11.12
CA ASN A 315 1.11 12.62 -11.01
C ASN A 315 2.37 13.23 -10.40
N ASP A 316 2.39 14.55 -10.26
CA ASP A 316 3.49 15.33 -9.71
C ASP A 316 2.95 16.42 -8.79
N ILE A 317 3.77 16.87 -7.84
CA ILE A 317 3.44 17.93 -6.89
C ILE A 317 3.96 19.26 -7.46
N PRO A 318 3.10 20.28 -7.69
CA PRO A 318 3.52 21.55 -8.28
C PRO A 318 4.60 22.25 -7.47
N LEU A 319 5.61 22.81 -8.13
CA LEU A 319 6.64 23.67 -7.51
C LEU A 319 6.40 25.12 -7.91
N LEU A 320 6.12 25.98 -6.92
CA LEU A 320 5.86 27.41 -7.10
C LEU A 320 7.00 28.26 -6.55
N ASP A 321 7.27 29.38 -7.21
CA ASP A 321 8.26 30.37 -6.78
C ASP A 321 7.58 31.59 -6.17
N PHE A 322 7.66 31.74 -4.85
CA PHE A 322 7.02 32.83 -4.13
C PHE A 322 7.57 34.20 -4.53
N ALA A 323 8.82 34.31 -5.01
CA ALA A 323 9.38 35.57 -5.47
C ALA A 323 8.59 36.17 -6.65
N SER A 324 7.88 35.34 -7.43
CA SER A 324 7.01 35.76 -8.54
C SER A 324 5.85 36.64 -8.09
N THR A 325 5.49 36.63 -6.81
CA THR A 325 4.41 37.46 -6.25
C THR A 325 4.81 38.93 -6.12
N ARG A 326 6.11 39.23 -6.09
CA ARG A 326 6.66 40.58 -5.87
C ARG A 326 6.60 41.46 -7.11
N ASN A 327 6.48 40.87 -8.29
CA ASN A 327 6.37 41.59 -9.55
C ASN A 327 4.93 41.48 -10.09
N PRO A 328 4.23 42.62 -10.30
CA PRO A 328 2.89 42.64 -10.87
C PRO A 328 2.75 41.91 -12.21
N ALA A 329 3.81 41.82 -13.01
CA ALA A 329 3.81 41.12 -14.29
C ALA A 329 3.79 39.58 -14.14
N THR A 330 4.37 39.03 -13.07
CA THR A 330 4.48 37.58 -12.85
C THR A 330 3.45 37.05 -11.85
N LYS A 331 2.91 37.92 -10.98
CA LYS A 331 1.92 37.55 -9.96
C LYS A 331 0.67 36.86 -10.57
N PRO A 332 0.08 37.30 -11.70
CA PRO A 332 -1.08 36.62 -12.28
C PRO A 332 -0.82 35.16 -12.65
N SER A 333 0.32 34.85 -13.25
CA SER A 333 0.70 33.47 -13.58
C SER A 333 0.94 32.63 -12.34
N PHE A 334 1.51 33.22 -11.28
CA PHE A 334 1.64 32.55 -9.97
C PHE A 334 0.26 32.23 -9.37
N LEU A 335 -0.67 33.18 -9.38
CA LEU A 335 -2.03 32.97 -8.85
C LEU A 335 -2.78 31.88 -9.64
N ALA A 336 -2.62 31.83 -10.96
CA ALA A 336 -3.19 30.78 -11.79
C ALA A 336 -2.60 29.40 -11.45
N ALA A 337 -1.28 29.29 -11.32
CA ALA A 337 -0.62 28.05 -10.91
C ALA A 337 -1.01 27.63 -9.48
N LEU A 338 -1.14 28.60 -8.56
CA LEU A 338 -1.59 28.37 -7.20
C LEU A 338 -3.03 27.85 -7.16
N ARG A 339 -3.93 28.46 -7.94
CA ARG A 339 -5.32 27.98 -8.10
C ARG A 339 -5.34 26.52 -8.55
N THR A 340 -4.58 26.16 -9.58
CA THR A 340 -4.49 24.76 -10.02
C THR A 340 -3.97 23.86 -8.90
N ALA A 341 -2.92 24.24 -8.19
CA ALA A 341 -2.35 23.43 -7.12
C ALA A 341 -3.34 23.19 -5.96
N ILE A 342 -4.05 24.22 -5.49
CA ILE A 342 -4.97 24.09 -4.35
C ILE A 342 -6.29 23.40 -4.72
N VAL A 343 -6.72 23.49 -5.98
CA VAL A 343 -7.96 22.85 -6.45
C VAL A 343 -7.72 21.40 -6.85
N ASP A 344 -6.68 21.12 -7.65
CA ASP A 344 -6.49 19.81 -8.26
C ASP A 344 -5.61 18.87 -7.43
N VAL A 345 -4.69 19.42 -6.64
CA VAL A 345 -3.65 18.64 -5.93
C VAL A 345 -3.82 18.68 -4.43
N GLY A 346 -4.09 19.85 -3.84
CA GLY A 346 -4.11 20.05 -2.39
C GLY A 346 -2.72 20.07 -1.73
N PHE A 347 -1.66 19.94 -2.53
CA PHE A 347 -0.25 19.99 -2.12
C PHE A 347 0.56 20.80 -3.14
N LEU A 348 1.62 21.45 -2.67
CA LEU A 348 2.63 22.09 -3.50
C LEU A 348 3.97 22.20 -2.78
N TYR A 349 5.06 22.32 -3.54
CA TYR A 349 6.31 22.87 -3.06
C TYR A 349 6.31 24.39 -3.27
N ILE A 350 6.92 25.12 -2.33
CA ILE A 350 7.14 26.56 -2.47
C ILE A 350 8.59 26.92 -2.13
N LYS A 351 9.24 27.62 -3.03
CA LYS A 351 10.61 28.14 -2.87
C LYS A 351 10.63 29.66 -2.74
N ASN A 352 11.78 30.19 -2.31
CA ASN A 352 12.03 31.64 -2.19
C ASN A 352 10.98 32.36 -1.33
N THR A 353 10.57 31.72 -0.22
CA THR A 353 9.63 32.30 0.75
C THR A 353 10.25 33.52 1.45
N THR A 354 9.49 34.18 2.33
CA THR A 354 10.01 35.29 3.15
C THR A 354 10.79 34.82 4.38
N ILE A 355 10.86 33.50 4.61
CA ILE A 355 11.50 32.93 5.80
C ILE A 355 13.00 32.86 5.54
N SER A 356 13.80 33.32 6.49
CA SER A 356 15.24 33.32 6.37
C SER A 356 15.79 31.90 6.30
N PRO A 357 16.64 31.58 5.30
CA PRO A 357 17.33 30.29 5.25
C PRO A 357 18.14 30.00 6.51
N SER A 358 18.73 31.02 7.15
CA SER A 358 19.50 30.84 8.38
C SER A 358 18.63 30.45 9.57
N ILE A 359 17.39 30.92 9.63
CA ILE A 359 16.42 30.55 10.68
C ILE A 359 15.95 29.11 10.47
N GLN A 360 15.68 28.71 9.22
CA GLN A 360 15.36 27.32 8.89
C GLN A 360 16.51 26.37 9.27
N GLU A 361 17.75 26.70 8.90
CA GLU A 361 18.94 25.90 9.24
C GLU A 361 19.17 25.82 10.75
N THR A 362 18.98 26.94 11.46
CA THR A 362 19.08 26.98 12.92
C THR A 362 18.02 26.09 13.56
N LEU A 363 16.77 26.12 13.09
CA LEU A 363 15.72 25.24 13.57
C LEU A 363 16.04 23.77 13.27
N ILE A 364 16.49 23.45 12.05
CA ILE A 364 16.91 22.08 11.66
C ILE A 364 17.95 21.56 12.66
N THR A 365 19.02 22.33 12.86
CA THR A 365 20.12 21.97 13.75
C THR A 365 19.63 21.78 15.18
N LYS A 366 18.94 22.77 15.75
CA LYS A 366 18.47 22.74 17.14
C LYS A 366 17.37 21.71 17.37
N GLY A 367 16.52 21.48 16.39
CA GLY A 367 15.46 20.47 16.47
C GLY A 367 16.02 19.04 16.44
N ILE A 368 17.05 18.79 15.62
CA ILE A 368 17.76 17.51 15.63
C ILE A 368 18.49 17.31 16.97
N GLU A 369 19.20 18.34 17.47
CA GLU A 369 19.83 18.29 18.80
C GLU A 369 18.83 17.90 19.90
N ALA A 370 17.62 18.45 19.88
CA ALA A 370 16.56 18.12 20.84
C ALA A 370 16.05 16.68 20.71
N LEU A 371 15.84 16.19 19.49
CA LEU A 371 15.36 14.82 19.24
C LEU A 371 16.42 13.75 19.58
N GLU A 372 17.70 14.11 19.53
CA GLU A 372 18.83 13.26 19.90
C GLU A 372 19.20 13.30 21.39
N LEU A 373 18.51 14.10 22.21
CA LEU A 373 18.73 14.09 23.66
C LEU A 373 18.48 12.69 24.27
N PRO A 374 19.20 12.34 25.35
CA PRO A 374 18.89 11.17 26.14
C PRO A 374 17.42 11.15 26.56
N LEU A 375 16.78 9.98 26.51
CA LEU A 375 15.34 9.85 26.80
C LEU A 375 14.95 10.52 28.12
N GLN A 376 15.77 10.39 29.17
CA GLN A 376 15.51 11.00 30.48
C GLN A 376 15.37 12.53 30.42
N GLU A 377 16.13 13.20 29.56
CA GLU A 377 16.02 14.64 29.37
C GLU A 377 14.74 15.00 28.59
N LYS A 378 14.40 14.20 27.58
CA LYS A 378 13.16 14.38 26.81
C LYS A 378 11.91 14.20 27.68
N LEU A 379 11.95 13.25 28.61
CA LEU A 379 10.84 12.96 29.52
C LEU A 379 10.58 14.07 30.56
N LYS A 380 11.54 14.95 30.84
CA LYS A 380 11.30 16.12 31.72
C LYS A 380 10.24 17.06 31.16
N VAL A 381 10.11 17.11 29.85
CA VAL A 381 9.15 17.93 29.10
C VAL A 381 8.14 17.06 28.35
N GLU A 382 7.86 15.86 28.87
CA GLU A 382 6.87 14.92 28.31
C GLU A 382 5.49 15.59 28.20
N MET A 383 4.80 15.34 27.10
CA MET A 383 3.49 15.94 26.81
C MET A 383 2.47 15.66 27.92
N ALA A 384 2.54 14.49 28.55
CA ALA A 384 1.74 14.13 29.71
C ALA A 384 1.85 15.14 30.88
N ASN A 385 2.96 15.89 30.99
CA ASN A 385 3.14 16.93 32.01
C ASN A 385 2.42 18.25 31.67
N SER A 386 1.84 18.40 30.48
CA SER A 386 1.13 19.60 30.04
C SER A 386 -0.33 19.31 29.75
N MET A 387 -1.22 19.98 30.48
CA MET A 387 -2.66 19.98 30.18
C MET A 387 -3.00 20.61 28.80
N HIS A 388 -2.00 21.19 28.13
CA HIS A 388 -2.11 21.84 26.83
C HIS A 388 -1.67 20.99 25.63
N PHE A 389 -1.28 19.73 25.87
CA PHE A 389 -0.83 18.80 24.82
C PHE A 389 0.40 19.32 24.04
N LEU A 390 1.31 20.01 24.75
CA LEU A 390 2.59 20.52 24.24
C LEU A 390 3.73 19.84 25.00
N GLY A 391 4.80 19.47 24.32
CA GLY A 391 5.93 18.72 24.87
C GLY A 391 6.30 17.47 24.06
N TYR A 392 7.14 16.62 24.64
CA TYR A 392 7.65 15.40 24.02
C TYR A 392 6.64 14.25 24.04
N ALA A 393 6.41 13.62 22.90
CA ALA A 393 5.68 12.37 22.77
C ALA A 393 6.64 11.23 22.41
N ARG A 394 6.49 10.09 23.10
CA ARG A 394 7.36 8.92 22.91
C ARG A 394 7.18 8.28 21.54
N LEU A 395 8.18 7.49 21.15
CA LEU A 395 8.12 6.64 19.97
C LEU A 395 6.87 5.73 20.02
N GLY A 396 6.01 5.81 19.01
CA GLY A 396 4.80 4.97 18.94
C GLY A 396 3.63 5.45 19.80
N ALA A 397 3.70 6.64 20.40
CA ALA A 397 2.65 7.16 21.28
C ALA A 397 1.37 7.57 20.52
N GLU A 398 1.51 8.11 19.30
CA GLU A 398 0.36 8.51 18.48
C GLU A 398 -0.16 7.33 17.64
N VAL A 399 -1.47 7.31 17.42
CA VAL A 399 -2.16 6.25 16.66
C VAL A 399 -2.92 6.87 15.50
N THR A 400 -2.63 6.40 14.28
CA THR A 400 -3.36 6.78 13.07
C THR A 400 -3.93 5.52 12.41
N GLY A 401 -5.22 5.54 12.07
CA GLY A 401 -5.88 4.38 11.43
C GLY A 401 -5.85 3.11 12.28
N MET A 402 -5.92 3.25 13.61
CA MET A 402 -5.82 2.16 14.60
C MET A 402 -4.46 1.43 14.66
N LYS A 403 -3.42 1.99 14.03
CA LYS A 403 -2.04 1.50 14.12
C LYS A 403 -1.15 2.58 14.73
N ALA A 404 -0.18 2.17 15.54
CA ALA A 404 0.78 3.10 16.13
C ALA A 404 1.67 3.71 15.03
N ASP A 405 1.87 5.02 15.10
CA ASP A 405 2.75 5.76 14.21
C ASP A 405 4.21 5.57 14.66
N TYR A 406 5.08 5.08 13.76
CA TYR A 406 6.48 4.80 14.10
C TYR A 406 7.34 6.07 14.07
N ARG A 407 7.06 6.97 15.02
CA ARG A 407 7.76 8.25 15.22
C ARG A 407 7.77 8.68 16.67
N GLU A 408 8.78 9.46 17.03
CA GLU A 408 8.81 10.29 18.24
C GLU A 408 8.73 11.77 17.83
N GLN A 409 8.25 12.65 18.72
CA GLN A 409 8.13 14.07 18.38
C GLN A 409 8.12 15.00 19.59
N TYR A 410 8.36 16.28 19.33
CA TYR A 410 7.98 17.39 20.21
C TYR A 410 6.86 18.21 19.58
N ASP A 411 5.84 18.58 20.35
CA ASP A 411 4.82 19.54 19.96
C ASP A 411 5.09 20.87 20.65
N PHE A 412 5.31 21.92 19.87
CA PHE A 412 5.39 23.31 20.29
C PHE A 412 4.27 24.12 19.63
N ALA A 413 4.00 25.30 20.14
CA ALA A 413 3.09 26.25 19.51
C ALA A 413 3.55 27.69 19.72
N THR A 414 2.88 28.63 19.07
CA THR A 414 3.01 30.06 19.38
C THR A 414 2.80 30.27 20.88
N GLU A 415 3.80 30.84 21.55
CA GLU A 415 3.79 31.03 22.99
C GLU A 415 2.61 31.93 23.41
N VAL A 416 1.74 31.39 24.28
CA VAL A 416 0.59 32.08 24.84
C VAL A 416 0.44 31.72 26.32
N PRO A 417 -0.13 32.60 27.17
CA PRO A 417 -0.43 32.25 28.55
C PRO A 417 -1.47 31.12 28.63
N ALA A 418 -1.51 30.43 29.78
CA ALA A 418 -2.58 29.48 30.07
C ALA A 418 -3.94 30.21 30.15
N PRO A 419 -5.04 29.58 29.71
CA PRO A 419 -6.39 30.10 29.90
C PRO A 419 -6.72 30.34 31.38
N GLY A 420 -7.67 31.23 31.66
CA GLY A 420 -8.16 31.44 33.03
C GLY A 420 -8.87 30.21 33.60
N PRO A 421 -8.95 30.06 34.94
CA PRO A 421 -9.57 28.90 35.59
C PRO A 421 -11.08 28.74 35.30
N GLU A 422 -11.75 29.84 34.94
CA GLU A 422 -13.18 29.87 34.59
C GLU A 422 -13.44 29.66 33.09
N GLU A 423 -12.39 29.56 32.26
CA GLU A 423 -12.58 29.30 30.83
C GLU A 423 -12.97 27.84 30.57
N PRO A 424 -13.77 27.58 29.51
CA PRO A 424 -14.14 26.22 29.13
C PRO A 424 -12.93 25.32 28.89
N ALA A 425 -13.03 24.04 29.27
CA ALA A 425 -11.89 23.10 29.23
C ALA A 425 -11.21 22.99 27.85
N HIS A 426 -11.96 23.12 26.75
CA HIS A 426 -11.42 23.08 25.39
C HIS A 426 -10.40 24.20 25.11
N ARG A 427 -10.44 25.31 25.86
CA ARG A 427 -9.45 26.40 25.75
C ARG A 427 -8.05 25.96 26.16
N ASN A 428 -7.95 24.91 26.98
CA ASN A 428 -6.66 24.33 27.34
C ASN A 428 -5.90 23.73 26.15
N LEU A 429 -6.49 23.58 24.95
CA LEU A 429 -5.73 23.29 23.72
C LEU A 429 -4.68 24.36 23.37
N ARG A 430 -4.69 25.49 24.08
CA ARG A 430 -3.74 26.60 24.03
C ARG A 430 -3.14 26.80 25.42
N GLY A 431 -1.85 27.12 25.47
CA GLY A 431 -1.14 27.42 26.71
C GLY A 431 0.37 27.43 26.52
N PRO A 432 1.13 27.53 27.61
CA PRO A 432 2.59 27.62 27.56
C PRO A 432 3.23 26.32 27.04
N ASN A 433 4.32 26.48 26.29
CA ASN A 433 5.16 25.37 25.85
C ASN A 433 5.97 24.77 27.02
N GLN A 434 6.39 23.52 26.86
CA GLN A 434 7.38 22.88 27.73
C GLN A 434 8.74 22.89 27.05
N TRP A 435 9.70 23.64 27.58
CA TRP A 435 11.01 23.85 26.98
C TRP A 435 12.08 22.95 27.60
N PRO A 436 12.92 22.27 26.78
CA PRO A 436 14.16 21.68 27.28
C PRO A 436 15.01 22.72 28.02
N ASP A 437 15.83 22.26 28.96
CA ASP A 437 16.69 23.15 29.74
C ASP A 437 17.70 23.88 28.83
N GLU A 438 17.74 25.21 28.95
CA GLU A 438 18.61 26.09 28.16
C GLU A 438 20.10 25.79 28.36
N SER A 439 20.47 25.19 29.49
CA SER A 439 21.84 24.72 29.75
C SER A 439 22.23 23.48 28.95
N ILE A 440 21.24 22.71 28.46
CA ILE A 440 21.47 21.49 27.66
C ILE A 440 21.50 21.84 26.16
N ILE A 441 20.52 22.61 25.69
CA ILE A 441 20.45 23.06 24.29
C ILE A 441 20.30 24.57 24.24
N LYS A 442 21.44 25.26 24.35
CA LYS A 442 21.49 26.72 24.26
C LYS A 442 20.89 27.23 22.95
N GLY A 443 20.00 28.21 23.05
CA GLY A 443 19.32 28.89 21.95
C GLY A 443 18.16 28.09 21.34
N PHE A 444 17.77 26.94 21.91
CA PHE A 444 16.70 26.12 21.35
C PHE A 444 15.36 26.85 21.32
N ARG A 445 14.95 27.44 22.45
CA ARG A 445 13.70 28.20 22.54
C ARG A 445 13.66 29.32 21.51
N THR A 446 14.72 30.12 21.44
CA THR A 446 14.85 31.22 20.48
C THR A 446 14.75 30.73 19.04
N ALA A 447 15.35 29.58 18.70
CA ALA A 447 15.26 29.01 17.35
C ALA A 447 13.81 28.64 16.97
N VAL A 448 13.08 28.00 17.89
CA VAL A 448 11.66 27.63 17.70
C VAL A 448 10.78 28.87 17.58
N GLU A 449 10.91 29.82 18.51
CA GLU A 449 10.11 31.06 18.53
C GLU A 449 10.36 31.90 17.28
N SER A 450 11.63 32.07 16.86
CA SER A 450 11.97 32.85 15.67
C SER A 450 11.38 32.25 14.40
N TYR A 451 11.44 30.91 14.26
CA TYR A 451 10.84 30.24 13.12
C TYR A 451 9.31 30.35 13.13
N LEU A 452 8.67 30.19 14.29
CA LEU A 452 7.22 30.34 14.45
C LEU A 452 6.73 31.76 14.13
N GLU A 453 7.53 32.79 14.40
CA GLU A 453 7.23 34.17 14.05
C GLU A 453 7.29 34.41 12.52
N GLU A 454 8.37 33.95 11.87
CA GLU A 454 8.52 34.11 10.42
C GLU A 454 7.49 33.29 9.63
N ILE A 455 7.24 32.04 10.01
CA ILE A 455 6.24 31.18 9.37
C ILE A 455 4.83 31.74 9.59
N ALA A 456 4.52 32.39 10.73
CA ALA A 456 3.23 33.02 10.95
C ALA A 456 2.98 34.16 9.96
N THR A 457 3.98 35.03 9.77
CA THR A 457 3.92 36.15 8.83
C THR A 457 3.78 35.65 7.38
N PHE A 458 4.55 34.62 7.03
CA PHE A 458 4.46 33.97 5.72
C PHE A 458 3.09 33.31 5.51
N ALA A 459 2.57 32.59 6.50
CA ALA A 459 1.31 31.86 6.40
C ALA A 459 0.10 32.78 6.17
N ILE A 460 0.06 33.95 6.83
CA ILE A 460 -0.95 34.97 6.56
C ILE A 460 -0.80 35.56 5.16
N SER A 461 0.43 35.86 4.74
CA SER A 461 0.68 36.37 3.39
C SER A 461 0.27 35.35 2.31
N PHE A 462 0.54 34.07 2.55
CA PHE A 462 0.20 32.98 1.65
C PHE A 462 -1.31 32.69 1.61
N SER A 463 -2.00 32.72 2.76
CA SER A 463 -3.47 32.57 2.78
C SER A 463 -4.17 33.69 2.00
N ARG A 464 -3.64 34.92 2.06
CA ARG A 464 -4.12 36.03 1.24
C ARG A 464 -3.93 35.80 -0.26
N LEU A 465 -2.81 35.21 -0.68
CA LEU A 465 -2.60 34.80 -2.08
C LEU A 465 -3.54 33.68 -2.50
N ILE A 466 -3.90 32.76 -1.60
CA ILE A 466 -4.95 31.77 -1.87
C ILE A 466 -6.28 32.48 -2.11
N ALA A 467 -6.66 33.46 -1.29
CA ALA A 467 -7.90 34.22 -1.50
C ALA A 467 -7.89 34.94 -2.86
N GLU A 468 -6.80 35.61 -3.21
CA GLU A 468 -6.63 36.23 -4.53
C GLU A 468 -6.70 35.19 -5.66
N ALA A 469 -6.07 34.02 -5.48
CA ALA A 469 -6.14 32.92 -6.44
C ALA A 469 -7.56 32.38 -6.59
N LEU A 470 -8.44 32.55 -5.62
CA LEU A 470 -9.87 32.23 -5.70
C LEU A 470 -10.73 33.42 -6.16
N ASP A 471 -10.12 34.47 -6.74
CA ASP A 471 -10.79 35.70 -7.16
C ASP A 471 -11.59 36.38 -6.03
N MET A 472 -11.11 36.26 -4.80
CA MET A 472 -11.67 36.86 -3.59
C MET A 472 -10.79 38.01 -3.08
N PRO A 473 -11.32 38.94 -2.27
CA PRO A 473 -10.50 39.92 -1.56
C PRO A 473 -9.39 39.23 -0.75
N ALA A 474 -8.16 39.73 -0.83
CA ALA A 474 -7.00 39.11 -0.19
C ALA A 474 -7.24 38.77 1.30
N ASN A 475 -7.91 39.66 2.04
CA ASN A 475 -8.19 39.51 3.47
C ASN A 475 -9.39 38.60 3.81
N SER A 476 -9.96 37.87 2.85
CA SER A 476 -11.19 37.07 3.06
C SER A 476 -11.06 36.01 4.15
N PHE A 477 -9.83 35.53 4.42
CA PHE A 477 -9.58 34.52 5.44
C PHE A 477 -9.15 35.09 6.80
N ASP A 478 -8.80 36.38 6.89
CA ASP A 478 -8.18 36.97 8.09
C ASP A 478 -9.03 36.77 9.35
N ARG A 479 -10.36 36.80 9.20
CA ARG A 479 -11.33 36.63 10.31
C ARG A 479 -11.33 35.22 10.94
N PHE A 480 -10.81 34.21 10.24
CA PHE A 480 -10.76 32.83 10.74
C PHE A 480 -9.59 32.57 11.67
N PHE A 481 -8.64 33.50 11.75
CA PHE A 481 -7.45 33.33 12.57
C PHE A 481 -7.60 34.05 13.90
N GLU A 482 -6.88 33.56 14.90
CA GLU A 482 -6.74 34.25 16.17
C GLU A 482 -5.61 35.27 16.09
N THR A 483 -5.57 36.20 17.05
CA THR A 483 -4.49 37.17 17.19
C THR A 483 -4.03 37.16 18.65
N PRO A 484 -2.82 36.67 18.96
CA PRO A 484 -1.85 36.06 18.04
C PRO A 484 -2.37 34.74 17.47
N GLN A 485 -1.97 34.43 16.24
CA GLN A 485 -2.32 33.17 15.59
C GLN A 485 -1.63 32.02 16.33
N HIS A 486 -2.38 30.96 16.61
CA HIS A 486 -1.86 29.80 17.33
C HIS A 486 -1.37 28.74 16.35
N ASN A 487 -0.14 28.91 15.85
CA ASN A 487 0.51 27.93 14.98
C ASN A 487 1.11 26.82 15.85
N LYS A 488 0.94 25.56 15.46
CA LYS A 488 1.55 24.41 16.14
C LYS A 488 2.70 23.86 15.31
N LEU A 489 3.89 23.77 15.88
CA LEU A 489 5.07 23.15 15.28
C LEU A 489 5.22 21.74 15.86
N LYS A 490 5.44 20.75 15.00
CA LYS A 490 5.98 19.46 15.43
C LYS A 490 7.44 19.34 15.00
N LEU A 491 8.30 18.86 15.89
CA LEU A 491 9.63 18.36 15.53
C LEU A 491 9.58 16.84 15.54
N VAL A 492 9.61 16.20 14.38
CA VAL A 492 9.34 14.76 14.27
C VAL A 492 10.61 14.01 13.84
N LYS A 493 10.87 12.87 14.50
CA LYS A 493 11.90 11.90 14.12
C LYS A 493 11.27 10.55 13.79
N TYR A 494 11.64 10.02 12.63
CA TYR A 494 11.34 8.66 12.20
C TYR A 494 12.63 7.84 12.21
N PRO A 495 12.76 6.87 13.13
CA PRO A 495 13.87 5.94 13.10
C PRO A 495 13.83 5.07 11.83
N ALA A 496 15.00 4.69 11.32
CA ALA A 496 15.07 3.67 10.29
C ALA A 496 14.53 2.34 10.86
N PRO A 497 13.61 1.65 10.17
CA PRO A 497 13.19 0.34 10.63
C PRO A 497 14.37 -0.65 10.55
N PRO A 498 14.40 -1.69 11.40
CA PRO A 498 15.38 -2.76 11.29
C PRO A 498 15.43 -3.33 9.87
N LEU A 499 16.62 -3.63 9.35
CA LEU A 499 16.82 -4.15 7.98
C LEU A 499 16.04 -5.44 7.70
N ASN A 500 15.68 -6.20 8.73
CA ASN A 500 14.94 -7.45 8.64
C ASN A 500 13.44 -7.31 8.90
N THR A 501 12.90 -6.09 9.01
CA THR A 501 11.46 -5.88 9.20
C THR A 501 10.72 -6.25 7.92
N PRO A 502 9.78 -7.24 7.95
CA PRO A 502 8.95 -7.54 6.78
C PRO A 502 8.20 -6.28 6.36
N ILE A 503 8.33 -5.88 5.09
CA ILE A 503 7.68 -4.70 4.53
C ILE A 503 6.29 -5.13 4.04
N PRO A 504 5.18 -4.69 4.67
CA PRO A 504 3.85 -4.95 4.14
C PRO A 504 3.63 -4.13 2.85
N GLU A 505 2.72 -4.55 1.97
CA GLU A 505 2.39 -3.81 0.74
C GLU A 505 1.89 -2.37 1.02
N SER A 506 1.34 -2.13 2.21
CA SER A 506 0.99 -0.78 2.68
C SER A 506 2.19 0.11 3.04
N GLY A 507 3.43 -0.40 2.95
CA GLY A 507 4.62 0.22 3.53
C GLY A 507 4.67 0.03 5.05
N ILE A 508 5.83 0.32 5.64
CA ILE A 508 5.97 0.42 7.11
C ILE A 508 5.41 1.77 7.53
N GLN A 509 4.39 1.77 8.40
CA GLN A 509 3.70 2.99 8.81
C GLN A 509 4.61 3.87 9.68
N GLY A 510 5.03 5.01 9.13
CA GLY A 510 5.54 6.13 9.93
C GLY A 510 4.40 6.99 10.44
N VAL A 511 3.48 7.34 9.54
CA VAL A 511 2.17 7.94 9.85
C VAL A 511 1.16 7.34 8.88
N GLY A 512 0.01 6.88 9.39
CA GLY A 512 -1.05 6.30 8.57
C GLY A 512 -1.66 7.29 7.57
N ALA A 513 -2.46 6.80 6.63
CA ALA A 513 -3.17 7.64 5.66
C ALA A 513 -4.18 8.56 6.37
N HIS A 514 -4.04 9.88 6.20
CA HIS A 514 -4.88 10.88 6.85
C HIS A 514 -4.96 12.19 6.05
N LYS A 515 -5.87 13.08 6.47
CA LYS A 515 -5.95 14.50 6.04
C LYS A 515 -5.78 15.37 7.28
N ASP A 516 -4.99 16.44 7.17
CA ASP A 516 -4.76 17.36 8.28
C ASP A 516 -6.03 18.11 8.67
N GLY A 517 -6.24 18.33 9.97
CA GLY A 517 -7.36 19.13 10.47
C GLY A 517 -7.17 20.65 10.34
N SER A 518 -5.94 21.11 10.08
CA SER A 518 -5.54 22.52 10.03
C SER A 518 -6.22 23.31 8.89
N PHE A 519 -5.95 24.61 8.82
CA PHE A 519 -6.25 25.44 7.66
C PHE A 519 -5.21 25.20 6.55
N LEU A 520 -3.94 25.41 6.88
CA LEU A 520 -2.78 25.09 6.06
C LEU A 520 -1.75 24.36 6.93
N THR A 521 -0.95 23.51 6.29
CA THR A 521 0.24 22.92 6.89
C THR A 521 1.45 23.32 6.06
N PHE A 522 2.53 23.72 6.73
CA PHE A 522 3.82 24.09 6.14
C PHE A 522 4.89 23.13 6.66
N LEU A 523 5.36 22.23 5.82
CA LEU A 523 6.33 21.21 6.18
C LEU A 523 7.73 21.59 5.69
N LEU A 524 8.65 21.68 6.66
CA LEU A 524 10.08 21.70 6.41
C LEU A 524 10.63 20.26 6.46
N GLN A 525 11.08 19.75 5.31
CA GLN A 525 11.73 18.43 5.21
C GLN A 525 13.20 18.57 5.62
N ALA A 526 13.49 18.35 6.91
CA ALA A 526 14.79 18.64 7.53
C ALA A 526 15.94 17.74 7.05
N THR A 527 15.65 16.57 6.48
CA THR A 527 16.64 15.65 5.92
C THR A 527 16.22 15.12 4.54
N PRO A 528 17.17 14.63 3.70
CA PRO A 528 16.90 14.29 2.30
C PRO A 528 16.18 12.94 2.09
N HIS A 529 15.49 12.45 3.11
CA HIS A 529 14.77 11.17 3.06
C HIS A 529 13.47 11.29 2.27
N ALA A 530 13.21 10.30 1.41
CA ALA A 530 11.90 10.12 0.80
C ALA A 530 10.86 9.61 1.83
N GLY A 531 9.67 9.27 1.35
CA GLY A 531 8.66 8.58 2.13
C GLY A 531 7.51 9.44 2.62
N LEU A 532 7.43 10.74 2.32
CA LEU A 532 6.12 11.42 2.34
C LEU A 532 5.40 11.04 1.05
N GLU A 533 4.19 10.54 1.15
CA GLU A 533 3.38 10.12 0.00
C GLU A 533 2.00 10.79 0.04
N ILE A 534 1.55 11.28 -1.10
CA ILE A 534 0.29 12.02 -1.27
C ILE A 534 -0.60 11.24 -2.22
N GLN A 535 -1.84 11.00 -1.84
CA GLN A 535 -2.77 10.22 -2.62
C GLN A 535 -3.46 11.09 -3.68
N ASN A 536 -3.30 10.76 -4.96
CA ASN A 536 -4.02 11.45 -6.03
C ASN A 536 -5.51 11.03 -6.10
N LYS A 537 -6.27 11.63 -7.01
CA LYS A 537 -7.71 11.35 -7.17
C LYS A 537 -8.00 9.93 -7.69
N LEU A 538 -6.98 9.23 -8.21
CA LEU A 538 -7.04 7.83 -8.61
C LEU A 538 -6.71 6.86 -7.46
N GLY A 539 -6.31 7.36 -6.30
CA GLY A 539 -5.87 6.54 -5.17
C GLY A 539 -4.37 6.19 -5.18
N ASP A 540 -3.60 6.66 -6.17
CA ASP A 540 -2.15 6.44 -6.25
C ASP A 540 -1.38 7.30 -5.25
N TRP A 541 -0.40 6.68 -4.61
CA TRP A 541 0.54 7.37 -3.72
C TRP A 541 1.69 7.98 -4.53
N ILE A 542 1.72 9.31 -4.61
CA ILE A 542 2.76 10.11 -5.26
C ILE A 542 3.80 10.55 -4.22
N GLN A 543 5.07 10.27 -4.48
CA GLN A 543 6.17 10.62 -3.57
C GLN A 543 6.44 12.12 -3.56
N ALA A 544 6.50 12.70 -2.36
CA ALA A 544 6.95 14.06 -2.11
C ALA A 544 8.42 14.07 -1.66
N ALA A 545 9.32 13.75 -2.60
CA ALA A 545 10.76 13.74 -2.35
C ALA A 545 11.25 15.13 -1.89
N PRO A 546 12.19 15.23 -0.93
CA PRO A 546 12.70 16.52 -0.48
C PRO A 546 13.31 17.35 -1.61
N VAL A 547 12.85 18.59 -1.77
CA VAL A 547 13.44 19.57 -2.69
C VAL A 547 14.16 20.65 -1.86
N PRO A 548 15.50 20.78 -1.95
CA PRO A 548 16.25 21.76 -1.17
C PRO A 548 15.74 23.19 -1.33
N GLY A 549 15.68 23.94 -0.22
CA GLY A 549 15.23 25.34 -0.21
C GLY A 549 13.72 25.54 -0.40
N THR A 550 12.93 24.48 -0.20
CA THR A 550 11.47 24.53 -0.33
C THR A 550 10.76 24.15 0.98
N LEU A 551 9.53 24.63 1.12
CA LEU A 551 8.55 24.05 2.02
C LEU A 551 7.55 23.24 1.19
N VAL A 552 7.07 22.12 1.74
CA VAL A 552 5.84 21.48 1.26
C VAL A 552 4.66 22.17 1.94
N VAL A 553 3.68 22.62 1.18
CA VAL A 553 2.45 23.21 1.71
C VAL A 553 1.28 22.33 1.33
N ASN A 554 0.40 22.04 2.28
CA ASN A 554 -0.84 21.33 2.01
C ASN A 554 -2.07 22.00 2.62
N ILE A 555 -3.19 21.76 1.96
CA ILE A 555 -4.51 22.23 2.35
C ILE A 555 -5.05 21.29 3.43
N GLY A 556 -5.51 21.86 4.54
CA GLY A 556 -6.18 21.09 5.59
C GLY A 556 -7.70 21.12 5.48
N ARG A 557 -8.35 20.24 6.23
CA ARG A 557 -9.81 20.04 6.22
C ARG A 557 -10.59 21.29 6.57
N SER A 558 -10.04 22.17 7.40
CA SER A 558 -10.70 23.44 7.75
C SER A 558 -10.87 24.33 6.52
N LEU A 559 -9.83 24.48 5.69
CA LEU A 559 -9.91 25.28 4.47
C LEU A 559 -10.78 24.61 3.41
N GLN A 560 -10.73 23.28 3.28
CA GLN A 560 -11.64 22.53 2.40
C GLN A 560 -13.10 22.78 2.76
N ALA A 561 -13.45 22.69 4.05
CA ALA A 561 -14.81 22.91 4.53
C ALA A 561 -15.27 24.36 4.28
N LEU A 562 -14.46 25.34 4.68
CA LEU A 562 -14.74 26.77 4.51
C LEU A 562 -14.94 27.15 3.04
N THR A 563 -14.23 26.47 2.12
CA THR A 563 -14.33 26.74 0.68
C THR A 563 -15.37 25.88 -0.05
N GLY A 564 -16.15 25.06 0.66
CA GLY A 564 -17.12 24.15 0.04
C GLY A 564 -16.49 23.12 -0.89
N GLY A 565 -15.25 22.72 -0.61
CA GLY A 565 -14.51 21.71 -1.38
C GLY A 565 -13.67 22.26 -2.53
N VAL A 566 -13.65 23.59 -2.77
CA VAL A 566 -12.79 24.18 -3.82
C VAL A 566 -11.32 23.94 -3.53
N CYS A 567 -10.87 24.18 -2.31
CA CYS A 567 -9.52 23.81 -1.89
C CYS A 567 -9.53 22.35 -1.42
N THR A 568 -8.80 21.47 -2.09
CA THR A 568 -8.82 20.03 -1.81
C THR A 568 -7.88 19.69 -0.65
N ALA A 569 -8.39 19.15 0.46
CA ALA A 569 -7.54 18.53 1.46
C ALA A 569 -7.22 17.09 1.04
N THR A 570 -5.96 16.82 0.73
CA THR A 570 -5.54 15.57 0.10
C THR A 570 -4.98 14.59 1.13
N THR A 571 -5.38 13.31 0.98
CA THR A 571 -4.91 12.24 1.85
C THR A 571 -3.41 12.06 1.66
N HIS A 572 -2.64 11.95 2.74
CA HIS A 572 -1.21 11.73 2.70
C HIS A 572 -0.78 10.76 3.81
N ARG A 573 0.42 10.17 3.70
CA ARG A 573 1.00 9.24 4.68
C ARG A 573 2.51 9.37 4.74
N VAL A 574 3.12 8.75 5.77
CA VAL A 574 4.57 8.57 5.83
C VAL A 574 4.91 7.08 5.74
N ASN A 575 5.62 6.72 4.68
CA ASN A 575 6.10 5.38 4.39
C ASN A 575 7.57 5.23 4.80
N LEU A 576 7.84 4.28 5.70
CA LEU A 576 9.17 4.00 6.22
C LEU A 576 9.86 2.81 5.53
N SER A 577 9.47 2.43 4.30
CA SER A 577 10.20 1.39 3.59
C SER A 577 11.72 1.65 3.60
N PRO A 578 12.57 0.61 3.79
CA PRO A 578 14.01 0.77 3.96
C PRO A 578 14.71 1.57 2.85
N GLU A 579 14.24 1.49 1.61
CA GLU A 579 14.76 2.26 0.48
C GLU A 579 14.67 3.78 0.68
N ASN A 580 13.70 4.27 1.47
CA ASN A 580 13.56 5.70 1.79
C ASN A 580 14.65 6.20 2.76
N PHE A 581 15.42 5.29 3.36
CA PHE A 581 16.52 5.55 4.30
C PHE A 581 17.90 5.32 3.69
N LEU A 582 17.96 5.09 2.36
CA LEU A 582 19.21 4.93 1.63
C LEU A 582 19.42 6.11 0.69
N ALA A 583 20.66 6.58 0.59
CA ALA A 583 21.10 7.49 -0.44
C ALA A 583 21.19 6.76 -1.79
N ALA A 584 21.29 7.51 -2.89
CA ALA A 584 21.40 6.96 -4.24
C ALA A 584 22.58 5.99 -4.44
N ASN A 585 23.63 6.11 -3.63
CA ASN A 585 24.81 5.24 -3.61
C ASN A 585 24.68 4.05 -2.63
N GLY A 586 23.51 3.85 -2.01
CA GLY A 586 23.23 2.79 -1.05
C GLY A 586 23.69 3.05 0.39
N THR A 587 24.26 4.23 0.70
CA THR A 587 24.65 4.54 2.09
C THR A 587 23.44 4.93 2.93
N SER A 588 23.39 4.49 4.19
CA SER A 588 22.33 4.90 5.12
C SER A 588 22.31 6.42 5.34
N LEU A 589 21.12 7.00 5.31
CA LEU A 589 20.86 8.41 5.60
C LEU A 589 20.62 8.67 7.10
N GLY A 590 20.58 7.63 7.93
CA GLY A 590 20.24 7.74 9.35
C GLY A 590 18.73 7.92 9.58
N PRO A 591 18.29 8.57 10.67
CA PRO A 591 16.88 8.86 10.89
C PRO A 591 16.35 10.02 10.04
N ARG A 592 15.06 9.94 9.67
CA ARG A 592 14.37 11.01 8.96
C ARG A 592 13.81 12.04 9.94
N TYR A 593 13.97 13.33 9.62
CA TYR A 593 13.43 14.44 10.40
C TYR A 593 12.44 15.26 9.56
N SER A 594 11.34 15.70 10.16
CA SER A 594 10.28 16.44 9.46
C SER A 594 9.59 17.41 10.40
N PHE A 595 9.59 18.70 10.05
CA PHE A 595 9.16 19.78 10.94
C PHE A 595 7.92 20.52 10.39
N PRO A 596 6.70 19.95 10.53
CA PRO A 596 5.48 20.61 10.07
C PRO A 596 4.98 21.68 11.03
N VAL A 597 4.51 22.80 10.48
CA VAL A 597 3.76 23.84 11.17
C VAL A 597 2.32 23.82 10.69
N PHE A 598 1.38 23.66 11.62
CA PHE A 598 -0.05 23.65 11.38
C PHE A 598 -0.63 25.03 11.71
N GLN A 599 -1.17 25.70 10.70
CA GLN A 599 -1.92 26.94 10.85
C GLN A 599 -3.37 26.59 11.22
N GLY A 600 -3.76 26.81 12.47
CA GLY A 600 -5.12 26.56 12.95
C GLY A 600 -6.12 27.66 12.53
N ILE A 601 -7.40 27.41 12.78
CA ILE A 601 -8.43 28.45 12.82
C ILE A 601 -8.80 28.75 14.27
N ARG A 602 -9.46 29.88 14.51
CA ARG A 602 -9.97 30.22 15.83
C ARG A 602 -10.97 29.19 16.30
N THR A 603 -10.85 28.83 17.56
CA THR A 603 -11.69 27.77 18.15
C THR A 603 -13.13 28.23 18.34
N ASP A 604 -13.40 29.54 18.25
CA ASP A 604 -14.70 30.11 18.55
C ASP A 604 -15.61 30.44 17.35
N LEU A 605 -15.29 29.95 16.15
CA LEU A 605 -16.16 30.11 14.97
C LEU A 605 -17.51 29.39 15.14
N ASP A 606 -18.57 30.04 14.69
CA ASP A 606 -19.87 29.44 14.43
C ASP A 606 -20.23 29.48 12.93
N GLY A 607 -21.35 28.85 12.55
CA GLY A 607 -21.76 28.73 11.16
C GLY A 607 -22.01 30.07 10.44
N ALA A 608 -22.41 31.11 11.17
CA ALA A 608 -22.60 32.44 10.57
C ALA A 608 -21.25 33.11 10.28
N ASP A 609 -20.30 33.01 11.22
CA ASP A 609 -18.95 33.54 11.08
C ASP A 609 -18.11 32.74 10.06
N ALA A 610 -18.39 31.44 9.91
CA ALA A 610 -17.71 30.53 8.98
C ALA A 610 -18.09 30.75 7.50
N SER A 611 -19.25 31.35 7.20
CA SER A 611 -19.80 31.42 5.83
C SER A 611 -18.99 32.30 4.86
N LEU A 612 -18.38 31.72 3.83
CA LEU A 612 -17.68 32.44 2.76
C LEU A 612 -18.52 32.65 1.49
N LYS A 613 -18.47 33.88 0.95
CA LYS A 613 -18.97 34.19 -0.39
C LYS A 613 -17.89 33.90 -1.43
N ILE A 614 -17.98 32.75 -2.06
CA ILE A 614 -17.08 32.32 -3.13
C ILE A 614 -17.74 32.62 -4.48
N PRO A 615 -17.05 33.26 -5.44
CA PRO A 615 -17.59 33.51 -6.77
C PRO A 615 -18.07 32.23 -7.45
N GLN A 616 -19.17 32.32 -8.22
CA GLN A 616 -19.79 31.12 -8.81
C GLN A 616 -18.83 30.36 -9.72
N HIS A 617 -18.07 31.07 -10.57
CA HIS A 617 -17.09 30.45 -11.48
C HIS A 617 -15.96 29.72 -10.76
N ILE A 618 -15.72 30.03 -9.48
CA ILE A 618 -14.74 29.33 -8.63
C ILE A 618 -15.37 28.11 -7.98
N ARG A 619 -16.64 28.20 -7.55
CA ARG A 619 -17.40 27.03 -7.06
C ARG A 619 -17.54 25.97 -8.15
N ASP A 620 -17.73 26.40 -9.39
CA ASP A 620 -17.85 25.53 -10.56
C ASP A 620 -16.53 24.77 -10.87
N LEU A 621 -15.42 25.09 -10.22
CA LEU A 621 -14.16 24.33 -10.32
C LEU A 621 -14.23 22.98 -9.57
N VAL A 622 -15.16 22.82 -8.61
CA VAL A 622 -15.34 21.55 -7.90
C VAL A 622 -16.06 20.56 -8.81
N ARG A 623 -15.30 19.66 -9.42
CA ARG A 623 -15.83 18.64 -10.35
C ARG A 623 -16.18 17.31 -9.68
N ASP A 624 -15.72 17.12 -8.44
CA ASP A 624 -15.89 15.89 -7.69
C ASP A 624 -16.99 16.05 -6.63
N GLU A 625 -18.15 15.43 -6.86
CA GLU A 625 -19.28 15.45 -5.93
C GLU A 625 -18.92 14.84 -4.56
N LYS A 626 -17.98 13.90 -4.50
CA LYS A 626 -17.52 13.31 -3.24
C LYS A 626 -16.73 14.35 -2.44
N VAL A 627 -15.83 15.10 -3.09
CA VAL A 627 -15.08 16.19 -2.44
C VAL A 627 -16.05 17.25 -1.90
N ARG A 628 -17.09 17.58 -2.66
CA ARG A 628 -18.13 18.52 -2.23
C ARG A 628 -18.91 17.98 -1.03
N SER A 629 -19.39 16.75 -1.10
CA SER A 629 -20.15 16.10 -0.03
C SER A 629 -19.31 15.95 1.25
N GLU A 630 -18.04 15.57 1.12
CA GLU A 630 -17.09 15.51 2.22
C GLU A 630 -16.84 16.89 2.85
N ALA A 631 -16.75 17.94 2.04
CA ALA A 631 -16.58 19.30 2.50
C ALA A 631 -17.82 19.80 3.25
N GLU A 632 -19.02 19.56 2.72
CA GLU A 632 -20.30 19.91 3.36
C GLU A 632 -20.45 19.16 4.70
N ALA A 633 -20.24 17.83 4.72
CA ALA A 633 -20.29 17.05 5.95
C ALA A 633 -19.22 17.49 6.97
N THR A 634 -18.02 17.89 6.50
CA THR A 634 -16.97 18.44 7.38
C THR A 634 -17.37 19.81 7.89
N PHE A 635 -17.99 20.67 7.07
CA PHE A 635 -18.46 22.00 7.46
C PHE A 635 -19.55 21.89 8.53
N ASP A 636 -20.56 21.06 8.32
CA ASP A 636 -21.65 20.85 9.28
C ASP A 636 -21.10 20.30 10.61
N LYS A 637 -20.17 19.35 10.54
CA LYS A 637 -19.49 18.82 11.72
C LYS A 637 -18.59 19.84 12.43
N MET A 638 -17.99 20.79 11.70
CA MET A 638 -17.04 21.77 12.26
C MET A 638 -17.70 23.11 12.66
N PHE A 639 -18.82 23.49 12.07
CA PHE A 639 -19.39 24.82 12.22
C PHE A 639 -20.91 24.83 12.48
N GLY A 640 -21.57 23.66 12.50
CA GLY A 640 -23.01 23.56 12.74
C GLY A 640 -23.43 23.91 14.17
N ASP A 641 -22.85 23.24 15.17
CA ASP A 641 -23.07 23.48 16.60
C ASP A 641 -21.72 23.78 17.28
N SER A 642 -21.34 25.06 17.30
CA SER A 642 -19.98 25.51 17.61
C SER A 642 -19.48 25.07 18.99
N GLU A 643 -20.37 24.95 19.98
CA GLU A 643 -20.01 24.46 21.32
C GLU A 643 -19.65 22.97 21.29
N ARG A 644 -20.50 22.15 20.65
CA ARG A 644 -20.24 20.71 20.48
C ARG A 644 -19.00 20.42 19.64
N VAL A 645 -18.67 21.26 18.66
CA VAL A 645 -17.46 21.07 17.85
C VAL A 645 -16.20 21.31 18.67
N ARG A 646 -16.16 22.40 19.45
CA ARG A 646 -15.02 22.71 20.32
C ARG A 646 -14.76 21.56 21.29
N GLU A 647 -15.83 21.05 21.89
CA GLU A 647 -15.76 19.84 22.72
C GLU A 647 -15.30 18.63 21.91
N ALA A 648 -15.82 18.39 20.71
CA ALA A 648 -15.41 17.26 19.87
C ALA A 648 -13.92 17.29 19.49
N VAL A 649 -13.36 18.46 19.15
CA VAL A 649 -11.92 18.63 18.87
C VAL A 649 -11.10 18.36 20.13
N PHE A 650 -11.56 18.86 21.27
CA PHE A 650 -10.90 18.63 22.55
C PHE A 650 -10.93 17.16 22.98
N ILE A 651 -12.09 16.51 22.88
CA ILE A 651 -12.27 15.07 23.12
C ILE A 651 -11.45 14.24 22.15
N SER A 652 -11.38 14.63 20.87
CA SER A 652 -10.50 13.97 19.89
C SER A 652 -9.03 14.06 20.32
N ARG A 653 -8.58 15.18 20.88
CA ARG A 653 -7.21 15.33 21.39
C ARG A 653 -7.00 14.48 22.66
N ILE A 654 -7.95 14.48 23.60
CA ILE A 654 -7.91 13.64 24.81
C ILE A 654 -7.81 12.15 24.48
N THR A 655 -8.60 11.68 23.51
CA THR A 655 -8.60 10.26 23.10
C THR A 655 -7.35 9.86 22.31
N SER A 656 -6.70 10.81 21.62
CA SER A 656 -5.43 10.58 20.91
C SER A 656 -4.21 10.63 21.84
N HIS A 657 -4.31 11.34 22.97
CA HIS A 657 -3.26 11.50 23.99
C HIS A 657 -3.82 11.08 25.36
N GLN A 658 -4.09 9.77 25.49
CA GLN A 658 -4.78 9.22 26.65
C GLN A 658 -3.97 9.36 27.95
N ASP A 659 -2.65 9.50 27.87
CA ASP A 659 -1.76 9.82 28.98
C ASP A 659 -2.01 11.22 29.55
N VAL A 660 -2.13 12.23 28.69
CA VAL A 660 -2.56 13.59 29.05
C VAL A 660 -3.98 13.55 29.59
N GLY A 661 -4.88 12.85 28.89
CA GLY A 661 -6.28 12.68 29.27
C GLY A 661 -6.43 12.06 30.66
N ALA A 662 -5.71 10.99 30.97
CA ALA A 662 -5.78 10.30 32.25
C ALA A 662 -5.25 11.16 33.40
N ARG A 663 -4.25 12.01 33.14
CA ARG A 663 -3.65 12.87 34.17
C ARG A 663 -4.43 14.15 34.44
N TRP A 664 -4.93 14.82 33.40
CA TRP A 664 -5.51 16.16 33.51
C TRP A 664 -7.03 16.19 33.30
N TYR A 665 -7.60 15.19 32.60
CA TYR A 665 -9.01 15.14 32.22
C TYR A 665 -9.64 13.73 32.40
N PRO A 666 -9.44 13.04 33.54
CA PRO A 666 -9.76 11.62 33.68
C PRO A 666 -11.23 11.28 33.42
N GLU A 667 -12.15 12.13 33.89
CA GLU A 667 -13.59 11.93 33.69
C GLU A 667 -14.00 12.06 32.22
N MET A 668 -13.42 13.03 31.50
CA MET A 668 -13.71 13.24 30.08
C MET A 668 -13.14 12.11 29.24
N LEU A 669 -11.94 11.62 29.56
CA LEU A 669 -11.35 10.46 28.90
C LEU A 669 -12.21 9.21 29.11
N ALA A 670 -12.65 8.94 30.33
CA ALA A 670 -13.50 7.78 30.64
C ALA A 670 -14.80 7.80 29.82
N LYS A 671 -15.52 8.93 29.82
CA LYS A 671 -16.74 9.12 29.03
C LYS A 671 -16.50 8.93 27.53
N ALA A 672 -15.40 9.48 27.00
CA ALA A 672 -15.08 9.38 25.59
C ALA A 672 -14.75 7.94 25.16
N LEU A 673 -14.02 7.19 25.99
CA LEU A 673 -13.69 5.79 25.72
C LEU A 673 -14.91 4.86 25.84
N GLU A 674 -15.81 5.13 26.79
CA GLU A 674 -17.09 4.41 26.93
C GLU A 674 -17.95 4.61 25.67
N ALA A 675 -18.14 5.86 25.23
CA ALA A 675 -18.87 6.16 24.00
C ALA A 675 -18.27 5.48 22.75
N GLN A 676 -16.94 5.37 22.66
CA GLN A 676 -16.28 4.63 21.58
C GLN A 676 -16.53 3.11 21.63
N ARG A 677 -16.65 2.53 22.82
CA ARG A 677 -16.97 1.10 22.99
C ARG A 677 -18.42 0.82 22.60
N GLU A 678 -19.35 1.62 23.11
CA GLU A 678 -20.78 1.52 22.77
C GLU A 678 -21.03 1.67 21.26
N PHE A 679 -20.27 2.54 20.59
CA PHE A 679 -20.35 2.69 19.14
C PHE A 679 -19.86 1.44 18.39
N LYS A 680 -18.85 0.74 18.90
CA LYS A 680 -18.30 -0.49 18.30
C LYS A 680 -19.18 -1.72 18.49
N GLU A 681 -20.01 -1.74 19.53
CA GLU A 681 -20.87 -2.88 19.87
C GLU A 681 -22.23 -2.85 19.16
N LYS A 682 -22.56 -1.78 18.43
CA LYS A 682 -23.79 -1.72 17.62
C LYS A 682 -23.67 -2.59 16.36
N PRO A 683 -24.65 -3.47 16.06
CA PRO A 683 -24.65 -4.29 14.85
C PRO A 683 -24.68 -3.42 13.58
N ALA A 684 -23.98 -3.87 12.53
CA ALA A 684 -23.94 -3.25 11.21
C ALA A 684 -25.33 -3.28 10.54
N GLY A 685 -26.19 -2.35 10.94
CA GLY A 685 -27.58 -2.24 10.48
C GLY A 685 -28.36 -1.08 11.14
N GLU A 686 -27.87 -0.54 12.26
CA GLU A 686 -28.54 0.56 12.99
C GLU A 686 -27.85 1.92 12.86
N HIS A 687 -26.78 2.04 12.07
CA HIS A 687 -26.23 3.35 11.70
C HIS A 687 -27.09 3.96 10.59
N LYS A 688 -28.24 4.54 10.95
CA LYS A 688 -29.02 5.44 10.10
C LYS A 688 -28.68 6.89 10.40
#